data_AF-A0A2E7FAT2-F1
#
_entry.id   AF-A0A2E7FAT2-F1
#
_cell.length_a   1.000
_cell.length_b   1.000
_cell.length_c   1.000
_cell.angle_alpha   90.00
_cell.angle_beta   90.00
_cell.angle_gamma   90.00
#
_symmetry.space_group_name_H-M   'P 1'
#
loop_
_entity.id
_entity.type
_entity.pdbx_description
1 polymer ?
#
loop_
_entity_poly.entity_id
_entity_poly.type
_entity_poly.pdbx_seq_one_letter_code
_entity_poly.pdbx_strand_id
1 'polypeptide(L)'
;MSERLRPDYTRSATLQDILDSHGSAEDALTAGAPYAALIKALESSNEPLAATARIMCGVLPKEPPIPAAENGIIQALVHWCHGNTGPLRSIEGVGPNWAYFQALLAKPEINTLMLCGPLTQHGIPTDPIPGFRVESVMLKRDDAPFSLQDLLPAGFRPDVVFILDIYGARLPESLYDISAPIIFFNMDSDFQLPRQYQDLNRADLIICNSLHEHRQLAGIYPCPVLALTANALSFDPVELSLAANDKDLDLLHTGLSFTPIMREKAQLLFRLATIDNPKLKIRFHHGFMKNDEYLAAIRQAKYVPVFSARMTGGIQTRSMDTLCNGGALLLGGDDTAVELLGPLRDRLRAVGANDEETAVTLMAGVGTGMKRSPFGQASVKQALERLFLPEGGPAARLLRFGLFEWARTGYRRPENSHRRTTSVSRLDDCLVCARTGTSDSASYFALAHFRALEAVIERPLDAGNRSRVETIFDEANQNGPGSLVITFNQGRYLWMIDDKKGAATHFTAIISSPERLIYEPTRDLLMLKLFDAAAEMFPAQDYFMALAEDLTLGKIGAPTAKNIIIATAHTYMGLGKLQTEDLPAGLMHLDQALELFADHFPAARLRFKACYANKAPYPEIAAAFDHAVNCYPPVMTNLLPYAISTELRANRQEEALELIKTWAYFITRCTWQDGKEPEIPEVTFKSVRAFYLDLPDHLQTALAKRFPAEFLTT
;
A
#
# COMPACT_ATOMS: atom_id res chain seq x y z
N MET A 1 21.38 -17.91 -8.12
CA MET A 1 19.97 -17.78 -8.57
C MET A 1 19.97 -18.01 -10.06
N SER A 2 19.04 -18.82 -10.60
CA SER A 2 18.89 -18.97 -12.04
C SER A 2 18.66 -17.60 -12.67
N GLU A 3 19.38 -17.25 -13.75
CA GLU A 3 19.23 -15.97 -14.44
C GLU A 3 17.80 -15.75 -14.97
N ARG A 4 17.03 -16.84 -15.10
CA ARG A 4 15.63 -16.88 -15.57
C ARG A 4 14.62 -16.34 -14.57
N LEU A 5 14.93 -16.40 -13.27
CA LEU A 5 14.03 -15.98 -12.18
C LEU A 5 14.45 -14.63 -11.61
N ARG A 6 14.65 -13.65 -12.49
CA ARG A 6 14.87 -12.23 -12.16
C ARG A 6 13.61 -11.44 -12.53
N PRO A 7 12.58 -11.40 -11.66
CA PRO A 7 11.40 -10.61 -11.96
C PRO A 7 11.79 -9.15 -12.20
N ASP A 8 11.26 -8.58 -13.28
CA ASP A 8 11.34 -7.15 -13.57
C ASP A 8 10.38 -6.40 -12.64
N TYR A 9 10.86 -5.34 -12.00
CA TYR A 9 10.05 -4.41 -11.21
C TYR A 9 10.02 -3.07 -11.91
N THR A 10 9.42 -3.03 -13.09
CA THR A 10 9.09 -1.75 -13.71
C THR A 10 7.98 -1.12 -12.87
N ARG A 11 8.30 0.00 -12.21
CA ARG A 11 7.36 0.70 -11.33
C ARG A 11 6.21 1.25 -12.13
N SER A 12 5.01 1.26 -11.54
CA SER A 12 3.83 1.89 -12.14
C SER A 12 4.03 3.41 -12.35
N ALA A 13 4.77 4.06 -11.45
CA ALA A 13 5.36 5.40 -11.64
C ALA A 13 6.70 5.48 -10.91
N THR A 14 7.74 5.97 -11.58
CA THR A 14 9.05 6.24 -11.00
C THR A 14 9.08 7.58 -10.27
N LEU A 15 10.10 7.84 -9.44
CA LEU A 15 10.30 9.16 -8.86
C LEU A 15 10.48 10.22 -9.96
N GLN A 16 11.18 9.87 -11.04
CA GLN A 16 11.39 10.77 -12.16
C GLN A 16 10.06 11.15 -12.83
N ASP A 17 9.15 10.20 -13.05
CA ASP A 17 7.82 10.50 -13.62
C ASP A 17 7.03 11.51 -12.77
N ILE A 18 7.19 11.44 -11.44
CA ILE A 18 6.55 12.39 -10.53
C ILE A 18 7.25 13.75 -10.61
N LEU A 19 8.58 13.78 -10.63
CA LEU A 19 9.35 15.02 -10.76
C LEU A 19 9.04 15.72 -12.10
N ASP A 20 8.92 14.98 -13.19
CA ASP A 20 8.64 15.52 -14.52
C ASP A 20 7.22 16.10 -14.66
N SER A 21 6.29 15.72 -13.77
CA SER A 21 4.96 16.32 -13.70
C SER A 21 4.95 17.77 -13.18
N HIS A 22 6.08 18.26 -12.66
CA HIS A 22 6.24 19.63 -12.17
C HIS A 22 7.28 20.40 -13.01
N GLY A 23 6.89 21.58 -13.52
CA GLY A 23 7.74 22.42 -14.37
C GLY A 23 8.96 23.01 -13.65
N SER A 24 8.85 23.29 -12.36
CA SER A 24 9.90 23.90 -11.53
C SER A 24 9.79 23.47 -10.07
N ALA A 25 10.77 23.88 -9.25
CA ALA A 25 10.73 23.67 -7.81
C ALA A 25 9.63 24.51 -7.14
N GLU A 26 9.38 25.72 -7.64
CA GLU A 26 8.32 26.62 -7.21
C GLU A 26 6.93 26.05 -7.53
N ASP A 27 6.76 25.46 -8.72
CA ASP A 27 5.53 24.80 -9.13
C ASP A 27 5.23 23.61 -8.22
N ALA A 28 6.24 22.77 -7.94
CA ALA A 28 6.10 21.63 -7.05
C ALA A 28 5.74 22.06 -5.61
N LEU A 29 6.36 23.13 -5.10
CA LEU A 29 6.08 23.65 -3.76
C LEU A 29 4.65 24.19 -3.69
N THR A 30 4.23 24.93 -4.72
CA THR A 30 2.87 25.51 -4.82
C THR A 30 1.81 24.41 -4.90
N ALA A 31 2.10 23.32 -5.63
CA ALA A 31 1.24 22.15 -5.76
C ALA A 31 1.14 21.32 -4.46
N GLY A 32 1.89 21.66 -3.40
CA GLY A 32 1.89 20.91 -2.15
C GLY A 32 2.76 19.65 -2.18
N ALA A 33 3.73 19.58 -3.11
CA ALA A 33 4.72 18.50 -3.24
C ALA A 33 6.12 18.96 -2.77
N PRO A 34 6.32 19.32 -1.49
CA PRO A 34 7.56 19.95 -1.03
C PRO A 34 8.80 19.05 -1.20
N TYR A 35 8.67 17.73 -1.19
CA TYR A 35 9.82 16.86 -1.44
C TYR A 35 10.29 16.90 -2.91
N ALA A 36 9.36 17.01 -3.87
CA ALA A 36 9.70 17.22 -5.28
C ALA A 36 10.34 18.60 -5.48
N ALA A 37 9.82 19.62 -4.80
CA ALA A 37 10.41 20.96 -4.79
C ALA A 37 11.84 20.95 -4.24
N LEU A 38 12.10 20.20 -3.16
CA LEU A 38 13.43 20.05 -2.58
C LEU A 38 14.42 19.47 -3.60
N ILE A 39 14.06 18.38 -4.28
CA ILE A 39 14.94 17.74 -5.26
C ILE A 39 15.28 18.71 -6.40
N LYS A 40 14.26 19.31 -7.02
CA LYS A 40 14.46 20.26 -8.13
C LYS A 40 15.24 21.51 -7.72
N ALA A 41 15.02 22.00 -6.49
CA ALA A 41 15.77 23.14 -5.97
C ALA A 41 17.25 22.80 -5.77
N LEU A 42 17.57 21.59 -5.32
CA LEU A 42 18.96 21.12 -5.21
C LEU A 42 19.60 20.96 -6.60
N GLU A 43 18.89 20.40 -7.58
CA GLU A 43 19.38 20.26 -8.97
C GLU A 43 19.70 21.61 -9.62
N SER A 44 18.91 22.64 -9.31
CA SER A 44 19.10 24.02 -9.78
C SER A 44 19.98 24.88 -8.86
N SER A 45 20.54 24.31 -7.78
CA SER A 45 21.35 25.03 -6.78
C SER A 45 20.65 26.24 -6.13
N ASN A 46 19.31 26.18 -5.98
CA ASN A 46 18.50 27.19 -5.32
C ASN A 46 18.36 26.89 -3.81
N GLU A 47 19.39 27.25 -3.03
CA GLU A 47 19.46 26.99 -1.59
C GLU A 47 18.28 27.57 -0.77
N PRO A 48 17.82 28.83 -0.99
CA PRO A 48 16.66 29.37 -0.27
C PRO A 48 15.38 28.56 -0.47
N LEU A 49 15.13 28.10 -1.70
CA LEU A 49 13.96 27.29 -2.01
C LEU A 49 14.10 25.87 -1.46
N ALA A 50 15.29 25.28 -1.54
CA ALA A 50 15.57 23.98 -0.93
C ALA A 50 15.34 24.00 0.60
N ALA A 51 15.77 25.07 1.28
CA ALA A 51 15.52 25.25 2.71
C ALA A 51 14.02 25.36 3.03
N THR A 52 13.29 26.13 2.21
CA THR A 52 11.83 26.29 2.33
C THR A 52 11.11 24.97 2.11
N ALA A 53 11.45 24.24 1.05
CA ALA A 53 10.90 22.93 0.71
C ALA A 53 11.16 21.91 1.83
N ARG A 54 12.36 21.93 2.43
CA ARG A 54 12.72 21.07 3.57
C ARG A 54 11.87 21.38 4.81
N ILE A 55 11.61 22.65 5.12
CA ILE A 55 10.68 23.06 6.18
C ILE A 55 9.28 22.54 5.87
N MET A 56 8.81 22.70 4.64
CA MET A 56 7.47 22.26 4.20
C MET A 56 7.31 20.73 4.16
N CYS A 57 8.40 19.97 4.05
CA CYS A 57 8.40 18.53 4.30
C CYS A 57 8.18 18.18 5.79
N GLY A 58 8.30 19.14 6.71
CA GLY A 58 8.18 18.96 8.16
C GLY A 58 9.50 18.91 8.93
N VAL A 59 10.64 19.17 8.27
CA VAL A 59 11.96 19.18 8.92
C VAL A 59 12.28 20.60 9.40
N LEU A 60 12.10 20.84 10.70
CA LEU A 60 12.27 22.15 11.32
C LEU A 60 13.73 22.41 11.72
N PRO A 61 14.22 23.67 11.59
CA PRO A 61 15.49 24.07 12.17
C PRO A 61 15.42 24.08 13.71
N LYS A 62 16.58 24.13 14.39
CA LYS A 62 16.65 24.23 15.87
C LYS A 62 16.27 25.62 16.39
N GLU A 63 16.59 26.64 15.61
CA GLU A 63 16.30 28.03 15.91
C GLU A 63 15.58 28.64 14.70
N PRO A 64 14.67 29.58 14.92
CA PRO A 64 14.05 30.31 13.83
C PRO A 64 15.11 31.05 12.99
N PRO A 65 15.11 30.92 11.66
CA PRO A 65 16.01 31.68 10.80
C PRO A 65 15.80 33.20 10.92
N ILE A 66 16.83 33.99 10.60
CA ILE A 66 16.71 35.45 10.49
C ILE A 66 15.72 35.78 9.36
N PRO A 67 14.76 36.70 9.53
CA PRO A 67 13.75 37.00 8.52
C PRO A 67 14.37 37.46 7.20
N ALA A 68 14.19 36.68 6.14
CA ALA A 68 14.37 37.14 4.77
C ALA A 68 13.00 37.58 4.22
N ALA A 69 12.93 38.78 3.62
CA ALA A 69 11.67 39.37 3.15
C ALA A 69 10.89 38.46 2.17
N GLU A 70 11.61 37.64 1.40
CA GLU A 70 11.06 36.75 0.37
C GLU A 70 10.40 35.46 0.93
N ASN A 71 10.67 35.09 2.19
CA ASN A 71 10.16 33.86 2.82
C ASN A 71 9.36 34.08 4.11
N GLY A 72 8.86 35.31 4.34
CA GLY A 72 8.27 35.73 5.62
C GLY A 72 7.18 34.81 6.17
N ILE A 73 6.36 34.21 5.30
CA ILE A 73 5.27 33.32 5.72
C ILE A 73 5.76 31.96 6.25
N ILE A 74 6.77 31.38 5.62
CA ILE A 74 7.37 30.11 6.03
C ILE A 74 8.17 30.31 7.32
N GLN A 75 8.84 31.45 7.45
CA GLN A 75 9.50 31.84 8.69
C GLN A 75 8.50 31.96 9.84
N ALA A 76 7.34 32.56 9.59
CA ALA A 76 6.29 32.64 10.60
C ALA A 76 5.75 31.26 11.02
N LEU A 77 5.66 30.30 10.10
CA LEU A 77 5.36 28.89 10.44
C LEU A 77 6.45 28.29 11.35
N VAL A 78 7.73 28.50 11.04
CA VAL A 78 8.84 28.01 11.90
C VAL A 78 8.73 28.61 13.31
N HIS A 79 8.49 29.91 13.43
CA HIS A 79 8.27 30.55 14.72
C HIS A 79 7.10 29.94 15.48
N TRP A 80 5.99 29.64 14.81
CA TRP A 80 4.84 29.02 15.43
C TRP A 80 5.12 27.59 15.91
N CYS A 81 5.90 26.83 15.15
CA CYS A 81 6.36 25.51 15.57
C CYS A 81 7.25 25.55 16.82
N HIS A 82 7.94 26.66 17.09
CA HIS A 82 8.66 26.92 18.33
C HIS A 82 7.84 27.69 19.39
N GLY A 83 6.52 27.77 19.22
CA GLY A 83 5.60 28.37 20.20
C GLY A 83 5.39 29.88 20.10
N ASN A 84 5.99 30.56 19.12
CA ASN A 84 5.78 32.00 18.89
C ASN A 84 4.75 32.25 17.77
N THR A 85 3.52 32.62 18.15
CA THR A 85 2.44 32.93 17.20
C THR A 85 2.48 34.35 16.64
N GLY A 86 3.30 35.26 17.22
CA GLY A 86 3.32 36.68 16.88
C GLY A 86 3.47 36.96 15.37
N PRO A 87 4.49 36.39 14.70
CA PRO A 87 4.73 36.60 13.28
C PRO A 87 3.53 36.23 12.38
N LEU A 88 2.80 35.14 12.67
CA LEU A 88 1.63 34.75 11.86
C LEU A 88 0.44 35.71 12.02
N ARG A 89 0.28 36.31 13.21
CA ARG A 89 -0.80 37.27 13.49
C ARG A 89 -0.60 38.61 12.77
N SER A 90 0.62 38.94 12.35
CA SER A 90 0.94 40.22 11.69
C SER A 90 0.99 40.16 10.17
N ILE A 91 0.90 38.97 9.56
CA ILE A 91 0.96 38.83 8.09
C ILE A 91 -0.43 39.09 7.49
N GLU A 92 -0.52 39.98 6.51
CA GLU A 92 -1.75 40.29 5.77
C GLU A 92 -1.69 39.72 4.33
N GLY A 93 -2.85 39.51 3.70
CA GLY A 93 -2.93 39.26 2.24
C GLY A 93 -2.55 37.86 1.74
N VAL A 94 -2.51 36.83 2.60
CA VAL A 94 -2.12 35.46 2.19
C VAL A 94 -3.22 34.72 1.44
N GLY A 95 -4.46 34.79 1.93
CA GLY A 95 -5.57 34.04 1.38
C GLY A 95 -6.88 34.29 2.12
N PRO A 96 -8.04 33.90 1.56
CA PRO A 96 -9.36 34.18 2.12
C PRO A 96 -9.60 33.54 3.50
N ASN A 97 -8.94 32.41 3.78
CA ASN A 97 -9.03 31.72 5.07
C ASN A 97 -8.11 32.32 6.16
N TRP A 98 -7.18 33.21 5.79
CA TRP A 98 -6.13 33.68 6.70
C TRP A 98 -6.68 34.50 7.87
N ALA A 99 -7.70 35.34 7.64
CA ALA A 99 -8.34 36.12 8.70
C ALA A 99 -8.99 35.21 9.77
N TYR A 100 -9.63 34.12 9.35
CA TYR A 100 -10.17 33.12 10.27
C TYR A 100 -9.04 32.44 11.06
N PHE A 101 -7.95 32.05 10.38
CA PHE A 101 -6.78 31.49 11.03
C PHE A 101 -6.17 32.43 12.08
N GLN A 102 -6.05 33.73 11.78
CA GLN A 102 -5.58 34.72 12.76
C GLN A 102 -6.51 34.85 13.97
N ALA A 103 -7.83 34.79 13.74
CA ALA A 103 -8.81 34.76 14.83
C ALA A 103 -8.67 33.50 15.70
N LEU A 104 -8.39 32.33 15.10
CA LEU A 104 -8.07 31.11 15.84
C LEU A 104 -6.80 31.26 16.67
N LEU A 105 -5.72 31.80 16.07
CA LEU A 105 -4.46 32.04 16.77
C LEU A 105 -4.61 33.00 17.96
N ALA A 106 -5.62 33.87 17.96
CA ALA A 106 -5.90 34.80 19.06
C ALA A 106 -6.64 34.17 20.25
N LYS A 107 -7.21 32.97 20.07
CA LYS A 107 -7.86 32.23 21.16
C LYS A 107 -6.82 31.74 22.18
N PRO A 108 -7.21 31.54 23.45
CA PRO A 108 -6.35 30.85 24.42
C PRO A 108 -5.96 29.45 23.95
N GLU A 109 -6.94 28.72 23.40
CA GLU A 109 -6.79 27.40 22.83
C GLU A 109 -7.68 27.27 21.58
N ILE A 110 -7.17 26.58 20.57
CA ILE A 110 -7.92 26.17 19.38
C ILE A 110 -8.58 24.83 19.70
N ASN A 111 -9.91 24.75 19.63
CA ASN A 111 -10.62 23.50 19.86
C ASN A 111 -10.45 22.56 18.67
N THR A 112 -9.70 21.49 18.85
CA THR A 112 -9.41 20.51 17.78
C THR A 112 -10.09 19.19 18.08
N LEU A 113 -10.91 18.70 17.15
CA LEU A 113 -11.39 17.32 17.18
C LEU A 113 -10.46 16.44 16.35
N MET A 114 -9.96 15.34 16.90
CA MET A 114 -9.23 14.31 16.16
C MET A 114 -10.05 13.02 16.13
N LEU A 115 -10.36 12.54 14.93
CA LEU A 115 -11.02 11.24 14.72
C LEU A 115 -10.00 10.25 14.18
N CYS A 116 -9.85 9.09 14.81
CA CYS A 116 -8.87 8.08 14.40
C CYS A 116 -9.45 6.66 14.45
N GLY A 117 -8.72 5.71 13.86
CA GLY A 117 -8.99 4.28 14.01
C GLY A 117 -7.96 3.61 14.93
N PRO A 118 -8.12 2.31 15.22
CA PRO A 118 -7.17 1.56 16.03
C PRO A 118 -5.74 1.57 15.46
N LEU A 119 -5.58 1.64 14.14
CA LEU A 119 -4.28 1.67 13.47
C LEU A 119 -3.61 3.05 13.50
N THR A 120 -4.40 4.11 13.70
CA THR A 120 -3.93 5.51 13.66
C THR A 120 -4.00 6.22 15.00
N GLN A 121 -4.40 5.51 16.06
CA GLN A 121 -4.47 6.05 17.43
C GLN A 121 -3.15 6.63 17.93
N HIS A 122 -2.02 6.13 17.43
CA HIS A 122 -0.69 6.63 17.77
C HIS A 122 -0.39 8.02 17.18
N GLY A 123 -1.22 8.51 16.26
CA GLY A 123 -1.17 9.89 15.77
C GLY A 123 -1.89 10.88 16.69
N ILE A 124 -2.58 10.42 17.73
CA ILE A 124 -3.16 11.29 18.77
C ILE A 124 -2.04 11.76 19.72
N PRO A 125 -2.03 13.03 20.13
CA PRO A 125 -1.07 13.51 21.12
C PRO A 125 -1.23 12.83 22.48
N THR A 126 -0.12 12.35 23.04
CA THR A 126 -0.07 11.83 24.42
C THR A 126 0.05 12.94 25.45
N ASP A 127 0.65 14.06 25.07
CA ASP A 127 0.90 15.22 25.93
C ASP A 127 0.13 16.45 25.43
N PRO A 128 -0.23 17.40 26.31
CA PRO A 128 -0.89 18.64 25.91
C PRO A 128 -0.05 19.41 24.87
N ILE A 129 -0.70 19.89 23.81
CA ILE A 129 -0.08 20.72 22.78
C ILE A 129 -0.38 22.19 23.11
N PRO A 130 0.61 23.03 23.43
CA PRO A 130 0.38 24.43 23.76
C PRO A 130 -0.41 25.18 22.65
N GLY A 131 -1.47 25.87 23.06
CA GLY A 131 -2.37 26.61 22.16
C GLY A 131 -3.47 25.77 21.53
N PHE A 132 -3.59 24.48 21.86
CA PHE A 132 -4.63 23.59 21.36
C PHE A 132 -5.33 22.86 22.50
N ARG A 133 -6.66 22.81 22.41
CA ARG A 133 -7.49 21.89 23.19
C ARG A 133 -7.90 20.74 22.29
N VAL A 134 -7.24 19.59 22.45
CA VAL A 134 -7.45 18.42 21.59
C VAL A 134 -8.43 17.43 22.26
N GLU A 135 -9.57 17.22 21.63
CA GLU A 135 -10.50 16.13 21.96
C GLU A 135 -10.32 15.03 20.90
N SER A 136 -10.05 13.80 21.34
CA SER A 136 -9.77 12.69 20.42
C SER A 136 -10.76 11.55 20.59
N VAL A 137 -11.26 11.03 19.47
CA VAL A 137 -12.22 9.92 19.45
C VAL A 137 -11.68 8.80 18.58
N MET A 138 -11.47 7.64 19.19
CA MET A 138 -11.10 6.42 18.48
C MET A 138 -12.35 5.65 18.06
N LEU A 139 -12.51 5.46 16.75
CA LEU A 139 -13.62 4.74 16.14
C LEU A 139 -13.14 3.38 15.62
N LYS A 140 -13.65 2.31 16.21
CA LYS A 140 -13.42 0.93 15.78
C LYS A 140 -14.06 0.69 14.42
N ARG A 141 -13.70 -0.45 13.80
CA ARG A 141 -14.15 -0.81 12.45
C ARG A 141 -15.67 -0.87 12.30
N ASP A 142 -16.37 -1.30 13.34
CA ASP A 142 -17.82 -1.52 13.33
C ASP A 142 -18.61 -0.34 13.92
N ASP A 143 -17.91 0.72 14.34
CA ASP A 143 -18.56 1.93 14.85
C ASP A 143 -19.22 2.68 13.69
N ALA A 144 -20.49 3.06 13.89
CA ALA A 144 -21.29 3.81 12.93
C ALA A 144 -22.11 4.89 13.66
N PRO A 145 -21.48 5.99 14.12
CA PRO A 145 -22.17 7.04 14.86
C PRO A 145 -23.24 7.70 13.98
N PHE A 146 -24.40 8.01 14.59
CA PHE A 146 -25.51 8.63 13.88
C PHE A 146 -25.24 10.10 13.58
N SER A 147 -24.64 10.82 14.54
CA SER A 147 -24.33 12.24 14.42
C SER A 147 -22.97 12.59 15.01
N LEU A 148 -22.42 13.73 14.61
CA LEU A 148 -21.23 14.31 15.21
C LEU A 148 -21.45 14.62 16.69
N GLN A 149 -22.66 15.04 17.08
CA GLN A 149 -22.97 15.38 18.47
C GLN A 149 -22.83 14.18 19.42
N ASP A 150 -22.99 12.96 18.91
CA ASP A 150 -22.77 11.72 19.67
C ASP A 150 -21.29 11.48 20.01
N LEU A 151 -20.38 12.13 19.28
CA LEU A 151 -18.93 12.01 19.45
C LEU A 151 -18.35 13.14 20.32
N LEU A 152 -19.06 14.27 20.46
CA LEU A 152 -18.52 15.47 21.11
C LEU A 152 -18.86 15.51 22.61
N PRO A 153 -17.90 15.91 23.46
CA PRO A 153 -18.20 16.29 24.85
C PRO A 153 -19.25 17.41 24.91
N ALA A 154 -20.05 17.44 25.97
CA ALA A 154 -21.07 18.46 26.16
C ALA A 154 -20.48 19.88 26.12
N GLY A 155 -21.02 20.73 25.26
CA GLY A 155 -20.58 22.11 25.08
C GLY A 155 -19.29 22.29 24.27
N PHE A 156 -18.63 21.21 23.84
CA PHE A 156 -17.48 21.30 22.95
C PHE A 156 -17.92 21.62 21.51
N ARG A 157 -17.23 22.58 20.89
CA ARG A 157 -17.43 22.93 19.48
C ARG A 157 -16.06 22.96 18.80
N PRO A 158 -15.83 22.09 17.78
CA PRO A 158 -14.55 22.08 17.08
C PRO A 158 -14.36 23.35 16.27
N ASP A 159 -13.19 23.95 16.39
CA ASP A 159 -12.69 25.00 15.51
C ASP A 159 -12.03 24.43 14.25
N VAL A 160 -11.56 23.18 14.34
CA VAL A 160 -10.97 22.37 13.27
C VAL A 160 -11.19 20.88 13.57
N VAL A 161 -11.35 20.07 12.53
CA VAL A 161 -11.42 18.61 12.62
C VAL A 161 -10.27 17.98 11.83
N PHE A 162 -9.53 17.08 12.46
CA PHE A 162 -8.55 16.21 11.83
C PHE A 162 -9.06 14.78 11.80
N ILE A 163 -8.93 14.12 10.66
CA ILE A 163 -9.36 12.72 10.46
C ILE A 163 -8.14 11.91 10.06
N LEU A 164 -7.75 10.95 10.90
CA LEU A 164 -6.57 10.12 10.73
C LEU A 164 -6.96 8.76 10.12
N ASP A 165 -6.90 8.69 8.80
CA ASP A 165 -7.09 7.48 7.99
C ASP A 165 -8.33 6.63 8.35
N ILE A 166 -9.47 7.29 8.50
CA ILE A 166 -10.78 6.63 8.67
C ILE A 166 -11.82 7.22 7.73
N TYR A 167 -12.75 6.38 7.30
CA TYR A 167 -13.68 6.67 6.20
C TYR A 167 -15.00 5.90 6.35
N GLY A 168 -15.97 6.25 5.50
CA GLY A 168 -17.27 5.62 5.33
C GLY A 168 -18.13 5.77 6.58
N ALA A 169 -18.78 4.67 6.97
CA ALA A 169 -19.70 4.59 8.09
C ALA A 169 -19.13 5.05 9.44
N ARG A 170 -17.80 5.02 9.62
CA ARG A 170 -17.17 5.52 10.86
C ARG A 170 -17.35 7.03 11.03
N LEU A 171 -17.49 7.77 9.94
CA LEU A 171 -17.71 9.21 9.96
C LEU A 171 -19.22 9.50 9.89
N PRO A 172 -19.80 10.27 10.83
CA PRO A 172 -21.22 10.62 10.78
C PRO A 172 -21.49 11.62 9.65
N GLU A 173 -22.68 11.61 9.06
CA GLU A 173 -23.02 12.53 7.97
C GLU A 173 -22.99 14.01 8.40
N SER A 174 -23.46 14.29 9.61
CA SER A 174 -23.49 15.65 10.14
C SER A 174 -22.09 16.23 10.42
N LEU A 175 -21.03 15.46 10.22
CA LEU A 175 -19.65 15.97 10.26
C LEU A 175 -19.43 17.05 9.19
N TYR A 176 -20.04 16.89 8.01
CA TYR A 176 -19.80 17.78 6.88
C TYR A 176 -20.62 19.07 6.93
N ASP A 177 -21.60 19.15 7.84
CA ASP A 177 -22.49 20.30 8.04
C ASP A 177 -21.86 21.43 8.89
N ILE A 178 -20.71 21.19 9.52
CA ILE A 178 -20.04 22.19 10.38
C ILE A 178 -19.25 23.21 9.56
N SER A 179 -19.09 24.44 10.04
CA SER A 179 -18.26 25.45 9.36
C SER A 179 -16.75 25.27 9.57
N ALA A 180 -16.34 24.43 10.52
CA ALA A 180 -14.94 24.15 10.79
C ALA A 180 -14.25 23.46 9.59
N PRO A 181 -12.95 23.75 9.32
CA PRO A 181 -12.16 22.99 8.37
C PRO A 181 -12.07 21.52 8.76
N ILE A 182 -12.18 20.65 7.75
CA ILE A 182 -12.02 19.20 7.85
C ILE A 182 -10.75 18.82 7.08
N ILE A 183 -9.75 18.37 7.83
CA ILE A 183 -8.42 18.02 7.31
C ILE A 183 -8.24 16.52 7.44
N PHE A 184 -7.98 15.85 6.33
CA PHE A 184 -7.66 14.42 6.32
C PHE A 184 -6.15 14.22 6.37
N PHE A 185 -5.69 13.32 7.23
CA PHE A 185 -4.39 12.69 7.12
C PHE A 185 -4.59 11.29 6.56
N ASN A 186 -4.38 11.15 5.25
CA ASN A 186 -4.55 9.92 4.51
C ASN A 186 -3.28 9.09 4.58
N MET A 187 -3.42 7.83 4.99
CA MET A 187 -2.36 6.83 4.89
C MET A 187 -2.94 5.66 4.13
N ASP A 188 -2.47 5.38 2.92
CA ASP A 188 -3.02 4.33 2.04
C ASP A 188 -4.28 4.73 1.23
N SER A 189 -4.08 5.51 0.15
CA SER A 189 -5.15 5.96 -0.76
C SER A 189 -5.61 4.92 -1.81
N ASP A 190 -4.80 3.91 -2.12
CA ASP A 190 -4.94 3.12 -3.34
C ASP A 190 -5.93 1.94 -3.20
N PHE A 191 -5.88 1.17 -2.10
CA PHE A 191 -6.70 -0.05 -1.95
C PHE A 191 -8.10 0.14 -1.36
N GLN A 192 -8.49 1.38 -1.07
CA GLN A 192 -9.82 1.71 -0.55
C GLN A 192 -10.47 2.89 -1.26
N LEU A 193 -9.98 3.27 -2.44
CA LEU A 193 -10.44 4.44 -3.17
C LEU A 193 -11.97 4.55 -3.23
N PRO A 194 -12.76 3.51 -3.60
CA PRO A 194 -14.22 3.63 -3.64
C PRO A 194 -14.88 3.83 -2.26
N ARG A 195 -14.22 3.41 -1.17
CA ARG A 195 -14.69 3.63 0.21
C ARG A 195 -14.34 5.03 0.73
N GLN A 196 -13.24 5.61 0.22
CA GLN A 196 -12.67 6.88 0.66
C GLN A 196 -13.17 8.08 -0.16
N TYR A 197 -13.50 7.86 -1.43
CA TYR A 197 -13.68 8.92 -2.42
C TYR A 197 -14.65 10.02 -1.97
N GLN A 198 -15.82 9.64 -1.48
CA GLN A 198 -16.84 10.61 -1.07
C GLN A 198 -16.42 11.44 0.15
N ASP A 199 -15.55 10.91 1.01
CA ASP A 199 -15.08 11.60 2.22
C ASP A 199 -13.96 12.58 1.88
N LEU A 200 -12.99 12.11 1.12
CA LEU A 200 -11.86 12.91 0.67
C LEU A 200 -12.30 14.03 -0.28
N ASN A 201 -13.33 13.80 -1.12
CA ASN A 201 -13.93 14.85 -1.94
C ASN A 201 -14.69 15.93 -1.12
N ARG A 202 -14.89 15.71 0.18
CA ARG A 202 -15.45 16.67 1.14
C ARG A 202 -14.40 17.21 2.11
N ALA A 203 -13.12 17.02 1.84
CA ALA A 203 -12.04 17.61 2.62
C ALA A 203 -11.82 19.09 2.27
N ASP A 204 -11.37 19.89 3.24
CA ASP A 204 -10.80 21.21 2.96
C ASP A 204 -9.29 21.12 2.65
N LEU A 205 -8.62 20.08 3.14
CA LEU A 205 -7.22 19.77 2.89
C LEU A 205 -7.01 18.26 3.07
N ILE A 206 -6.23 17.65 2.18
CA ILE A 206 -5.71 16.29 2.36
C ILE A 206 -4.20 16.37 2.61
N ILE A 207 -3.73 15.67 3.63
CA ILE A 207 -2.32 15.51 3.94
C ILE A 207 -1.96 14.05 3.74
N CYS A 208 -0.86 13.77 3.06
CA CYS A 208 -0.32 12.43 2.83
C CYS A 208 1.18 12.39 3.18
N ASN A 209 1.77 11.19 3.16
CA ASN A 209 3.14 10.98 3.64
C ASN A 209 4.16 10.85 2.48
N SER A 210 3.72 10.63 1.25
CA SER A 210 4.62 10.37 0.12
C SER A 210 4.28 11.19 -1.12
N LEU A 211 5.26 11.35 -2.00
CA LEU A 211 5.06 12.01 -3.30
C LEU A 211 4.15 11.20 -4.22
N HIS A 212 4.21 9.87 -4.13
CA HIS A 212 3.35 9.00 -4.92
C HIS A 212 1.87 9.19 -4.54
N GLU A 213 1.56 9.13 -3.24
CA GLU A 213 0.20 9.41 -2.76
C GLU A 213 -0.23 10.84 -3.11
N HIS A 214 0.67 11.82 -2.99
CA HIS A 214 0.37 13.21 -3.37
C HIS A 214 -0.06 13.32 -4.83
N ARG A 215 0.70 12.74 -5.76
CA ARG A 215 0.34 12.74 -7.20
C ARG A 215 -1.06 12.18 -7.42
N GLN A 216 -1.36 11.04 -6.81
CA GLN A 216 -2.68 10.39 -6.97
C GLN A 216 -3.79 11.25 -6.38
N LEU A 217 -3.66 11.63 -5.11
CA LEU A 217 -4.66 12.41 -4.38
C LEU A 217 -4.90 13.77 -5.07
N ALA A 218 -3.85 14.47 -5.49
CA ALA A 218 -3.95 15.76 -6.16
C ALA A 218 -4.57 15.67 -7.57
N GLY A 219 -4.36 14.55 -8.27
CA GLY A 219 -5.00 14.30 -9.58
C GLY A 219 -6.46 13.88 -9.48
N ILE A 220 -6.87 13.27 -8.36
CA ILE A 220 -8.22 12.72 -8.17
C ILE A 220 -9.16 13.71 -7.49
N TYR A 221 -8.68 14.45 -6.48
CA TYR A 221 -9.51 15.28 -5.62
C TYR A 221 -9.36 16.78 -5.93
N PRO A 222 -10.45 17.55 -5.86
CA PRO A 222 -10.43 18.98 -6.19
C PRO A 222 -9.85 19.86 -5.08
N CYS A 223 -9.66 19.34 -3.86
CA CYS A 223 -9.11 20.09 -2.74
C CYS A 223 -7.57 20.08 -2.76
N PRO A 224 -6.90 21.05 -2.11
CA PRO A 224 -5.46 21.04 -1.94
C PRO A 224 -4.96 19.76 -1.27
N VAL A 225 -3.79 19.29 -1.70
CA VAL A 225 -3.11 18.12 -1.14
C VAL A 225 -1.68 18.48 -0.76
N LEU A 226 -1.27 18.13 0.46
CA LEU A 226 0.08 18.36 0.99
C LEU A 226 0.80 17.02 1.24
N ALA A 227 2.01 16.86 0.72
CA ALA A 227 2.91 15.76 1.11
C ALA A 227 3.76 16.16 2.32
N LEU A 228 3.33 15.81 3.54
CA LEU A 228 4.08 16.09 4.78
C LEU A 228 5.04 14.94 5.10
N THR A 229 6.06 14.79 4.26
CA THR A 229 6.94 13.61 4.18
C THR A 229 7.71 13.25 5.46
N ALA A 230 8.03 14.22 6.31
CA ALA A 230 8.74 13.96 7.57
C ALA A 230 7.81 13.51 8.71
N ASN A 231 6.49 13.48 8.50
CA ASN A 231 5.51 13.17 9.54
C ASN A 231 5.10 11.70 9.53
N ALA A 232 6.06 10.82 9.87
CA ALA A 232 5.78 9.40 10.08
C ALA A 232 5.12 9.17 11.44
N LEU A 233 4.01 8.41 11.46
CA LEU A 233 3.40 7.94 12.70
C LEU A 233 4.12 6.67 13.18
N SER A 234 4.67 6.72 14.40
CA SER A 234 5.29 5.57 15.05
C SER A 234 4.23 4.73 15.77
N PHE A 235 4.37 3.41 15.78
CA PHE A 235 3.51 2.54 16.58
C PHE A 235 3.85 2.59 18.08
N ASP A 236 5.10 2.95 18.42
CA ASP A 236 5.60 3.07 19.79
C ASP A 236 6.36 4.39 19.98
N PRO A 237 6.58 4.87 21.22
CA PRO A 237 7.49 5.98 21.46
C PRO A 237 8.84 5.71 20.80
N VAL A 238 9.32 6.68 20.02
CA VAL A 238 10.58 6.52 19.29
C VAL A 238 11.74 6.47 20.28
N GLU A 239 12.32 5.28 20.46
CA GLU A 239 13.53 5.07 21.25
C GLU A 239 14.78 5.18 20.36
N LEU A 240 15.71 6.07 20.73
CA LEU A 240 16.98 6.22 20.03
C LEU A 240 18.05 5.29 20.61
N SER A 241 18.03 4.03 20.18
CA SER A 241 19.08 3.05 20.49
C SER A 241 20.19 3.11 19.42
N LEU A 242 21.11 4.07 19.59
CA LEU A 242 22.30 4.21 18.73
C LEU A 242 23.43 3.22 19.04
N ALA A 243 23.25 2.36 20.04
CA ALA A 243 24.25 1.36 20.41
C ALA A 243 24.47 0.37 19.25
N ALA A 244 25.73 0.24 18.82
CA ALA A 244 26.16 -0.81 17.92
C ALA A 244 26.21 -2.11 18.72
N ASN A 245 25.07 -2.74 18.93
CA ASN A 245 25.04 -4.13 19.36
C ASN A 245 25.55 -4.99 18.20
N ASP A 246 26.20 -6.13 18.51
CA ASP A 246 26.52 -7.14 17.52
C ASP A 246 25.20 -7.64 16.88
N LYS A 247 24.88 -7.09 15.71
CA LYS A 247 23.67 -7.43 14.95
C LYS A 247 23.84 -8.81 14.32
N ASP A 248 23.06 -9.77 14.80
CA ASP A 248 23.17 -11.17 14.36
C ASP A 248 22.55 -11.45 12.99
N LEU A 249 21.54 -10.68 12.57
CA LEU A 249 20.87 -10.86 11.28
C LEU A 249 21.45 -9.91 10.24
N ASP A 250 21.83 -10.44 9.08
CA ASP A 250 22.26 -9.61 7.95
C ASP A 250 21.07 -8.90 7.33
N LEU A 251 19.94 -9.60 7.20
CA LEU A 251 18.72 -9.05 6.65
C LEU A 251 17.48 -9.58 7.38
N LEU A 252 16.55 -8.67 7.73
CA LEU A 252 15.26 -9.01 8.30
C LEU A 252 14.13 -8.28 7.59
N HIS A 253 13.06 -8.99 7.26
CA HIS A 253 11.77 -8.37 6.94
C HIS A 253 10.63 -9.07 7.70
N THR A 254 9.67 -8.28 8.19
CA THR A 254 8.44 -8.76 8.84
C THR A 254 7.19 -8.11 8.20
N GLY A 255 5.99 -8.66 8.43
CA GLY A 255 4.72 -8.15 7.87
C GLY A 255 4.22 -8.96 6.67
N LEU A 256 3.30 -8.39 5.88
CA LEU A 256 2.71 -9.05 4.72
C LEU A 256 3.70 -9.15 3.53
N SER A 257 4.67 -10.05 3.62
CA SER A 257 5.76 -10.19 2.63
C SER A 257 5.33 -10.75 1.28
N PHE A 258 4.45 -11.75 1.28
CA PHE A 258 4.16 -12.61 0.12
C PHE A 258 2.65 -12.69 -0.09
N THR A 259 2.01 -11.54 -0.28
CA THR A 259 0.57 -11.46 -0.52
C THR A 259 0.29 -10.88 -1.91
N PRO A 260 -0.73 -11.37 -2.65
CA PRO A 260 -1.07 -10.83 -3.97
C PRO A 260 -1.42 -9.33 -3.97
N ILE A 261 -1.89 -8.79 -2.84
CA ILE A 261 -2.17 -7.35 -2.69
C ILE A 261 -0.88 -6.51 -2.55
N MET A 262 0.28 -7.15 -2.54
CA MET A 262 1.63 -6.56 -2.50
C MET A 262 2.58 -7.34 -3.43
N ARG A 263 2.11 -7.73 -4.62
CA ARG A 263 2.83 -8.45 -5.68
C ARG A 263 4.26 -7.92 -5.90
N GLU A 264 4.43 -6.63 -6.15
CA GLU A 264 5.76 -6.03 -6.41
C GLU A 264 6.74 -6.22 -5.24
N LYS A 265 6.23 -6.06 -4.01
CA LYS A 265 7.01 -6.32 -2.79
C LYS A 265 7.35 -7.79 -2.66
N ALA A 266 6.39 -8.68 -2.91
CA ALA A 266 6.61 -10.12 -2.84
C ALA A 266 7.70 -10.57 -3.80
N GLN A 267 7.74 -9.97 -4.98
CA GLN A 267 8.79 -10.26 -5.94
C GLN A 267 10.17 -9.78 -5.42
N LEU A 268 10.33 -8.53 -4.96
CA LEU A 268 11.61 -8.05 -4.41
C LEU A 268 12.11 -8.93 -3.25
N LEU A 269 11.22 -9.21 -2.29
CA LEU A 269 11.57 -10.01 -1.12
C LEU A 269 11.93 -11.45 -1.50
N PHE A 270 11.32 -12.01 -2.55
CA PHE A 270 11.68 -13.32 -3.07
C PHE A 270 13.12 -13.33 -3.57
N ARG A 271 13.54 -12.33 -4.36
CA ARG A 271 14.93 -12.23 -4.84
C ARG A 271 15.94 -12.15 -3.70
N LEU A 272 15.64 -11.34 -2.68
CA LEU A 272 16.48 -11.25 -1.48
C LEU A 272 16.52 -12.59 -0.72
N ALA A 273 15.40 -13.32 -0.66
CA ALA A 273 15.32 -14.64 -0.04
C ALA A 273 16.12 -15.71 -0.80
N THR A 274 16.30 -15.56 -2.11
CA THR A 274 16.94 -16.58 -2.97
C THR A 274 18.41 -16.31 -3.29
N ILE A 275 19.03 -15.32 -2.62
CA ILE A 275 20.46 -15.03 -2.76
C ILE A 275 21.28 -16.27 -2.39
N ASP A 276 22.06 -16.79 -3.34
CA ASP A 276 22.88 -18.01 -3.17
C ASP A 276 24.17 -17.69 -2.39
N ASN A 277 24.01 -17.43 -1.09
CA ASN A 277 25.11 -17.22 -0.16
C ASN A 277 24.77 -17.81 1.22
N PRO A 278 25.34 -18.96 1.59
CA PRO A 278 25.07 -19.61 2.88
C PRO A 278 25.55 -18.84 4.10
N LYS A 279 26.47 -17.88 3.93
CA LYS A 279 27.02 -17.10 5.03
C LYS A 279 26.08 -16.00 5.50
N LEU A 280 25.10 -15.63 4.66
CA LEU A 280 24.14 -14.58 4.99
C LEU A 280 23.01 -15.12 5.87
N LYS A 281 22.81 -14.48 7.02
CA LYS A 281 21.70 -14.70 7.94
C LYS A 281 20.50 -13.84 7.53
N ILE A 282 19.74 -14.36 6.58
CA ILE A 282 18.55 -13.72 6.01
C ILE A 282 17.30 -14.32 6.63
N ARG A 283 16.38 -13.47 7.11
CA ARG A 283 15.10 -13.91 7.69
C ARG A 283 13.92 -13.11 7.17
N PHE A 284 12.90 -13.83 6.69
CA PHE A 284 11.59 -13.28 6.39
C PHE A 284 10.55 -13.88 7.34
N HIS A 285 9.72 -13.02 7.91
CA HIS A 285 8.56 -13.42 8.68
C HIS A 285 7.30 -12.86 8.03
N HIS A 286 6.55 -13.75 7.37
CA HIS A 286 5.27 -13.45 6.75
C HIS A 286 4.18 -13.40 7.83
N GLY A 287 3.87 -12.20 8.29
CA GLY A 287 2.90 -11.94 9.35
C GLY A 287 3.31 -10.79 10.27
N PHE A 288 2.39 -10.37 11.13
CA PHE A 288 2.62 -9.29 12.09
C PHE A 288 3.06 -9.90 13.43
N MET A 289 4.24 -9.50 13.90
CA MET A 289 4.74 -9.84 15.23
C MET A 289 4.11 -8.93 16.29
N LYS A 290 4.14 -9.36 17.55
CA LYS A 290 3.89 -8.44 18.68
C LYS A 290 4.98 -7.38 18.73
N ASN A 291 4.67 -6.17 19.20
CA ASN A 291 5.58 -5.01 19.16
C ASN A 291 6.95 -5.31 19.80
N ASP A 292 6.99 -5.91 21.00
CA ASP A 292 8.26 -6.22 21.67
C ASP A 292 9.13 -7.20 20.88
N GLU A 293 8.51 -8.22 20.28
CA GLU A 293 9.19 -9.22 19.43
C GLU A 293 9.68 -8.57 18.13
N TYR A 294 8.87 -7.70 17.54
CA TYR A 294 9.22 -6.92 16.36
C TYR A 294 10.44 -6.02 16.61
N LEU A 295 10.41 -5.20 17.67
CA LEU A 295 11.51 -4.29 18.00
C LEU A 295 12.78 -5.06 18.38
N ALA A 296 12.65 -6.17 19.12
CA ALA A 296 13.77 -7.06 19.41
C ALA A 296 14.41 -7.59 18.11
N ALA A 297 13.60 -8.00 17.14
CA ALA A 297 14.10 -8.48 15.84
C ALA A 297 14.76 -7.35 15.03
N ILE A 298 14.17 -6.15 14.97
CA ILE A 298 14.74 -4.98 14.29
C ILE A 298 16.11 -4.60 14.87
N ARG A 299 16.25 -4.64 16.21
CA ARG A 299 17.53 -4.36 16.89
C ARG A 299 18.64 -5.32 16.47
N GLN A 300 18.31 -6.57 16.15
CA GLN A 300 19.25 -7.61 15.70
C GLN A 300 19.60 -7.51 14.21
N ALA A 301 18.87 -6.73 13.41
CA ALA A 301 19.06 -6.65 11.97
C ALA A 301 20.05 -5.55 11.55
N LYS A 302 21.01 -5.90 10.68
CA LYS A 302 21.89 -4.96 9.96
C LYS A 302 21.10 -4.19 8.91
N TYR A 303 20.41 -4.92 8.04
CA TYR A 303 19.59 -4.36 6.98
C TYR A 303 18.14 -4.75 7.12
N VAL A 304 17.25 -3.80 6.82
CA VAL A 304 15.82 -4.03 6.70
C VAL A 304 15.39 -3.54 5.32
N PRO A 305 14.81 -4.40 4.46
CA PRO A 305 14.36 -3.97 3.16
C PRO A 305 13.10 -3.12 3.30
N VAL A 306 13.15 -1.97 2.63
CA VAL A 306 12.07 -1.02 2.50
C VAL A 306 11.73 -0.95 1.03
N PHE A 307 10.54 -1.46 0.72
CA PHE A 307 10.00 -1.39 -0.62
C PHE A 307 8.51 -1.16 -0.55
N SER A 308 8.08 -0.11 -1.22
CA SER A 308 6.69 0.13 -1.52
C SER A 308 6.66 1.03 -2.73
N ALA A 309 6.31 0.46 -3.90
CA ALA A 309 6.03 1.25 -5.09
C ALA A 309 5.05 2.40 -4.83
N ARG A 310 4.23 2.25 -3.78
CA ARG A 310 3.19 3.17 -3.32
C ARG A 310 3.66 4.29 -2.41
N MET A 311 4.88 4.21 -1.86
CA MET A 311 5.42 5.20 -0.92
C MET A 311 6.66 5.92 -1.47
N THR A 312 6.82 5.97 -2.79
CA THR A 312 7.94 6.67 -3.45
C THR A 312 8.06 8.10 -2.92
N GLY A 313 9.27 8.48 -2.50
CA GLY A 313 9.53 9.79 -1.88
C GLY A 313 8.89 10.00 -0.49
N GLY A 314 8.48 8.94 0.22
CA GLY A 314 7.93 8.98 1.59
C GLY A 314 8.92 8.57 2.69
N ILE A 315 8.51 8.59 3.95
CA ILE A 315 9.22 7.90 5.04
C ILE A 315 8.28 6.91 5.73
N GLN A 316 8.59 5.62 5.61
CA GLN A 316 7.80 4.55 6.20
C GLN A 316 8.13 4.38 7.70
N THR A 317 7.16 3.93 8.50
CA THR A 317 7.39 3.65 9.94
C THR A 317 8.55 2.68 10.16
N ARG A 318 8.68 1.66 9.30
CA ARG A 318 9.82 0.72 9.33
C ARG A 318 11.17 1.40 9.08
N SER A 319 11.21 2.42 8.24
CA SER A 319 12.41 3.21 7.99
C SER A 319 12.85 3.91 9.27
N MET A 320 11.89 4.52 9.97
CA MET A 320 12.12 5.16 11.26
C MET A 320 12.59 4.16 12.32
N ASP A 321 11.88 3.05 12.52
CA ASP A 321 12.24 2.01 13.51
C ASP A 321 13.67 1.49 13.30
N THR A 322 14.01 1.20 12.04
CA THR A 322 15.33 0.67 11.68
C THR A 322 16.43 1.69 11.95
N LEU A 323 16.26 2.94 11.52
CA LEU A 323 17.27 3.99 11.69
C LEU A 323 17.45 4.36 13.17
N CYS A 324 16.36 4.43 13.94
CA CYS A 324 16.38 4.71 15.38
C CYS A 324 17.05 3.59 16.20
N ASN A 325 17.01 2.35 15.71
CA ASN A 325 17.67 1.19 16.31
C ASN A 325 19.03 0.83 15.65
N GLY A 326 19.67 1.82 15.02
CA GLY A 326 21.04 1.68 14.52
C GLY A 326 21.23 0.79 13.28
N GLY A 327 20.14 0.35 12.64
CA GLY A 327 20.17 -0.42 11.39
C GLY A 327 20.32 0.45 10.15
N ALA A 328 20.36 -0.20 8.99
CA ALA A 328 20.40 0.40 7.67
C ALA A 328 19.20 -0.05 6.81
N LEU A 329 18.77 0.81 5.89
CA LEU A 329 17.69 0.49 4.96
C LEU A 329 18.26 -0.09 3.68
N LEU A 330 17.64 -1.16 3.20
CA LEU A 330 17.87 -1.69 1.86
C LEU A 330 16.69 -1.30 0.98
N LEU A 331 16.90 -0.37 0.07
CA LEU A 331 15.84 0.19 -0.79
C LEU A 331 15.78 -0.59 -2.10
N GLY A 332 14.57 -0.85 -2.62
CA GLY A 332 14.37 -1.39 -3.98
C GLY A 332 14.30 -0.31 -5.07
N GLY A 333 14.86 0.88 -4.78
CA GLY A 333 14.90 2.10 -5.61
C GLY A 333 14.51 3.34 -4.79
N ASP A 334 13.70 4.24 -5.35
CA ASP A 334 13.38 5.56 -4.76
C ASP A 334 12.28 5.54 -3.66
N ASP A 335 12.21 4.45 -2.91
CA ASP A 335 11.15 4.16 -1.93
C ASP A 335 11.20 5.07 -0.67
N THR A 336 12.18 5.96 -0.57
CA THR A 336 12.31 6.86 0.58
C THR A 336 12.78 8.25 0.24
N ALA A 337 12.44 9.21 1.10
CA ALA A 337 12.86 10.60 1.00
C ALA A 337 14.33 10.82 1.39
N VAL A 338 15.26 10.30 0.58
CA VAL A 338 16.71 10.34 0.80
C VAL A 338 17.22 11.74 1.13
N GLU A 339 16.69 12.77 0.47
CA GLU A 339 17.21 14.12 0.65
C GLU A 339 16.96 14.71 2.05
N LEU A 340 15.95 14.21 2.76
CA LEU A 340 15.58 14.63 4.13
C LEU A 340 16.44 13.97 5.22
N LEU A 341 17.13 12.88 4.91
CA LEU A 341 17.85 12.07 5.89
C LEU A 341 19.21 12.65 6.31
N GLY A 342 19.75 13.62 5.55
CA GLY A 342 21.00 14.31 5.89
C GLY A 342 22.15 13.32 6.21
N PRO A 343 22.78 13.38 7.40
CA PRO A 343 23.84 12.44 7.79
C PRO A 343 23.44 10.95 7.81
N LEU A 344 22.14 10.64 7.82
CA LEU A 344 21.64 9.26 7.79
C LEU A 344 21.69 8.63 6.39
N ARG A 345 22.00 9.39 5.34
CA ARG A 345 22.15 8.84 3.97
C ARG A 345 23.16 7.70 3.90
N ASP A 346 24.20 7.75 4.75
CA ASP A 346 25.20 6.67 4.87
C ASP A 346 24.62 5.34 5.36
N ARG A 347 23.38 5.33 5.86
CA ARG A 347 22.63 4.13 6.28
C ARG A 347 21.59 3.67 5.25
N LEU A 348 21.59 4.26 4.05
CA LEU A 348 20.75 3.83 2.96
C LEU A 348 21.57 3.07 1.93
N ARG A 349 21.03 1.95 1.45
CA ARG A 349 21.60 1.21 0.33
C ARG A 349 20.50 0.93 -0.67
N ALA A 350 20.60 1.49 -1.87
CA ALA A 350 19.72 1.13 -2.95
C ALA A 350 20.26 -0.13 -3.63
N VAL A 351 19.38 -1.10 -3.88
CA VAL A 351 19.63 -2.26 -4.73
C VAL A 351 18.81 -2.03 -5.98
N GLY A 352 19.49 -1.75 -7.09
CA GLY A 352 18.83 -1.66 -8.39
C GLY A 352 18.21 -3.00 -8.78
N ALA A 353 17.19 -2.97 -9.64
CA ALA A 353 16.51 -4.18 -10.11
C ALA A 353 17.45 -5.19 -10.79
N ASN A 354 18.67 -4.83 -11.17
CA ASN A 354 19.64 -5.73 -11.81
C ASN A 354 20.89 -6.01 -10.98
N ASP A 355 20.96 -5.57 -9.72
CA ASP A 355 22.22 -5.54 -8.96
C ASP A 355 22.21 -6.38 -7.67
N GLU A 356 21.98 -7.69 -7.85
CA GLU A 356 22.05 -8.68 -6.76
C GLU A 356 23.45 -8.79 -6.16
N GLU A 357 24.49 -8.61 -6.98
CA GLU A 357 25.89 -8.67 -6.55
C GLU A 357 26.24 -7.54 -5.57
N THR A 358 25.74 -6.33 -5.79
CA THR A 358 25.82 -5.25 -4.81
C THR A 358 25.04 -5.58 -3.54
N ALA A 359 23.85 -6.16 -3.63
CA ALA A 359 23.11 -6.59 -2.44
C ALA A 359 23.90 -7.62 -1.60
N VAL A 360 24.49 -8.63 -2.25
CA VAL A 360 25.34 -9.64 -1.59
C VAL A 360 26.59 -9.00 -0.99
N THR A 361 27.28 -8.14 -1.73
CA THR A 361 28.53 -7.48 -1.29
C THR A 361 28.29 -6.57 -0.08
N LEU A 362 27.18 -5.82 -0.11
CA LEU A 362 26.75 -4.95 0.99
C LEU A 362 26.38 -5.74 2.24
N MET A 363 25.62 -6.82 2.11
CA MET A 363 25.21 -7.66 3.24
C MET A 363 26.37 -8.47 3.82
N ALA A 364 27.29 -8.95 2.99
CA ALA A 364 28.44 -9.75 3.43
C ALA A 364 29.56 -8.91 4.08
N GLY A 365 29.52 -7.58 3.95
CA GLY A 365 30.56 -6.68 4.47
C GLY A 365 31.93 -6.84 3.79
N VAL A 366 32.00 -7.54 2.65
CA VAL A 366 33.23 -7.78 1.88
C VAL A 366 33.43 -6.63 0.91
N GLY A 367 33.73 -5.46 1.46
CA GLY A 367 34.00 -4.26 0.68
C GLY A 367 34.68 -3.24 1.57
N THR A 368 35.95 -2.97 1.28
CA THR A 368 36.86 -1.99 1.90
C THR A 368 36.43 -0.51 1.73
N GLY A 369 35.13 -0.26 1.64
CA GLY A 369 34.51 1.04 1.37
C GLY A 369 33.78 1.66 2.56
N MET A 370 33.78 1.05 3.76
CA MET A 370 33.40 1.77 4.99
C MET A 370 34.50 2.77 5.38
N LYS A 371 34.80 3.74 4.51
CA LYS A 371 35.12 5.08 5.01
C LYS A 371 33.82 5.59 5.62
N ARG A 372 33.62 5.28 6.91
CA ARG A 372 32.67 6.03 7.74
C ARG A 372 32.96 7.50 7.45
N SER A 373 32.01 8.22 6.84
CA SER A 373 32.05 9.67 6.91
C SER A 373 32.10 10.03 8.41
N PRO A 374 32.88 11.04 8.83
CA PRO A 374 33.18 11.31 10.23
C PRO A 374 32.01 11.97 10.99
N PHE A 375 30.77 11.69 10.59
CA PHE A 375 29.61 12.15 11.32
C PHE A 375 29.57 11.43 12.68
N GLY A 376 29.94 12.16 13.74
CA GLY A 376 29.92 11.63 15.10
C GLY A 376 28.50 11.19 15.50
N GLN A 377 28.37 10.23 16.42
CA GLN A 377 27.08 9.73 16.91
C GLN A 377 26.12 10.85 17.34
N ALA A 378 26.65 11.97 17.86
CA ALA A 378 25.87 13.16 18.21
C ALA A 378 25.15 13.79 17.00
N SER A 379 25.77 13.82 15.82
CA SER A 379 25.16 14.38 14.60
C SER A 379 24.03 13.50 14.05
N VAL A 380 24.19 12.17 14.14
CA VAL A 380 23.17 11.19 13.79
C VAL A 380 21.97 11.29 14.72
N LYS A 381 22.22 11.37 16.03
CA LYS A 381 21.16 11.57 17.04
C LYS A 381 20.33 12.81 16.74
N GLN A 382 21.00 13.93 16.50
CA GLN A 382 20.32 15.20 16.19
C GLN A 382 19.50 15.15 14.89
N ALA A 383 19.97 14.42 13.88
CA ALA A 383 19.21 14.22 12.65
C ALA A 383 17.93 13.40 12.89
N LEU A 384 18.02 12.32 13.66
CA LEU A 384 16.86 11.51 14.05
C LEU A 384 15.88 12.29 14.92
N GLU A 385 16.38 13.06 15.89
CA GLU A 385 15.54 13.90 16.76
C GLU A 385 14.74 14.92 15.92
N ARG A 386 15.39 15.65 15.02
CA ARG A 386 14.71 16.64 14.16
C ARG A 386 13.64 16.01 13.26
N LEU A 387 13.90 14.81 12.75
CA LEU A 387 13.04 14.15 11.78
C LEU A 387 11.87 13.44 12.46
N PHE A 388 12.14 12.63 13.48
CA PHE A 388 11.20 11.69 14.10
C PHE A 388 10.71 12.10 15.49
N LEU A 389 11.40 13.00 16.17
CA LEU A 389 11.03 13.54 17.49
C LEU A 389 10.96 15.08 17.45
N PRO A 390 10.12 15.67 16.57
CA PRO A 390 9.97 17.12 16.54
C PRO A 390 9.52 17.68 17.88
N GLU A 391 9.79 18.95 18.12
CA GLU A 391 9.27 19.67 19.29
C GLU A 391 7.73 19.61 19.33
N GLY A 392 7.18 19.12 20.44
CA GLY A 392 5.73 18.87 20.59
C GLY A 392 5.22 17.57 19.94
N GLY A 393 6.09 16.79 19.31
CA GLY A 393 5.76 15.49 18.71
C GLY A 393 5.10 15.56 17.32
N PRO A 394 4.95 14.40 16.64
CA PRO A 394 4.37 14.32 15.29
C PRO A 394 2.95 14.88 15.20
N ALA A 395 2.14 14.71 16.25
CA ALA A 395 0.79 15.28 16.31
C ALA A 395 0.81 16.81 16.26
N ALA A 396 1.66 17.48 17.04
CA ALA A 396 1.78 18.95 17.00
C ALA A 396 2.26 19.45 15.63
N ARG A 397 3.20 18.73 15.00
CA ARG A 397 3.63 19.03 13.63
C ARG A 397 2.44 18.94 12.67
N LEU A 398 1.69 17.84 12.70
CA LEU A 398 0.51 17.65 11.85
C LEU A 398 -0.54 18.76 12.04
N LEU A 399 -0.89 19.09 13.29
CA LEU A 399 -1.89 20.12 13.58
C LEU A 399 -1.48 21.50 13.06
N ARG A 400 -0.21 21.88 13.30
CA ARG A 400 0.30 23.19 12.88
C ARG A 400 0.44 23.28 11.36
N PHE A 401 1.07 22.30 10.72
CA PHE A 401 1.23 22.31 9.26
C PHE A 401 -0.11 22.21 8.55
N GLY A 402 -1.02 21.36 9.01
CA GLY A 402 -2.34 21.23 8.40
C GLY A 402 -3.16 22.51 8.49
N LEU A 403 -3.22 23.14 9.66
CA LEU A 403 -3.96 24.39 9.82
C LEU A 403 -3.31 25.56 9.06
N PHE A 404 -1.98 25.62 9.02
CA PHE A 404 -1.25 26.59 8.21
C PHE A 404 -1.55 26.43 6.72
N GLU A 405 -1.45 25.21 6.18
CA GLU A 405 -1.65 24.95 4.76
C GLU A 405 -3.10 25.14 4.33
N TRP A 406 -4.06 24.74 5.16
CA TRP A 406 -5.47 25.04 4.92
C TRP A 406 -5.73 26.56 4.87
N ALA A 407 -5.11 27.32 5.77
CA ALA A 407 -5.25 28.78 5.77
C ALA A 407 -4.58 29.43 4.56
N ARG A 408 -3.38 28.95 4.18
CA ARG A 408 -2.57 29.46 3.07
C ARG A 408 -3.23 29.24 1.71
N THR A 409 -3.79 28.05 1.49
CA THR A 409 -4.43 27.68 0.21
C THR A 409 -5.75 28.41 -0.01
N GLY A 410 -6.43 28.82 1.06
CA GLY A 410 -7.69 29.54 0.95
C GLY A 410 -8.87 28.70 0.45
N TYR A 411 -8.66 27.40 0.23
CA TYR A 411 -9.71 26.51 -0.25
C TYR A 411 -10.75 26.26 0.83
N ARG A 412 -12.00 26.19 0.40
CA ARG A 412 -13.12 25.71 1.21
C ARG A 412 -13.90 24.70 0.42
N ARG A 413 -14.19 23.57 1.06
CA ARG A 413 -15.01 22.53 0.46
C ARG A 413 -16.37 23.12 0.04
N PRO A 414 -16.92 22.71 -1.11
CA PRO A 414 -18.26 23.13 -1.50
C PRO A 414 -19.30 22.52 -0.55
N GLU A 415 -20.40 23.23 -0.33
CA GLU A 415 -21.57 22.65 0.34
C GLU A 415 -22.07 21.46 -0.46
N ASN A 416 -22.22 20.31 0.20
CA ASN A 416 -22.68 19.08 -0.42
C ASN A 416 -23.69 18.38 0.48
N SER A 417 -24.97 18.55 0.14
CA SER A 417 -26.10 17.96 0.86
C SER A 417 -26.42 16.52 0.44
N HIS A 418 -25.70 15.96 -0.55
CA HIS A 418 -25.91 14.57 -0.95
C HIS A 418 -25.37 13.64 0.13
N ARG A 419 -26.22 12.71 0.57
CA ARG A 419 -25.82 11.61 1.45
C ARG A 419 -24.70 10.79 0.80
N ARG A 420 -23.69 10.41 1.58
CA ARG A 420 -22.64 9.51 1.13
C ARG A 420 -23.20 8.09 1.08
N THR A 421 -22.96 7.38 -0.01
CA THR A 421 -23.34 5.97 -0.12
C THR A 421 -22.55 5.13 0.88
N THR A 422 -21.28 5.49 1.12
CA THR A 422 -20.37 4.76 2.03
C THR A 422 -20.67 4.97 3.53
N SER A 423 -21.51 5.96 3.89
CA SER A 423 -21.95 6.15 5.29
C SER A 423 -23.00 5.13 5.72
N VAL A 424 -23.68 4.48 4.77
CA VAL A 424 -24.75 3.52 5.05
C VAL A 424 -24.14 2.18 5.44
N SER A 425 -24.19 1.87 6.73
CA SER A 425 -23.53 0.69 7.32
C SER A 425 -24.36 -0.59 7.23
N ARG A 426 -25.69 -0.50 7.29
CA ARG A 426 -26.59 -1.67 7.34
C ARG A 426 -27.08 -2.05 5.96
N LEU A 427 -27.15 -3.36 5.71
CA LEU A 427 -27.66 -3.92 4.46
C LEU A 427 -29.11 -3.48 4.17
N ASP A 428 -30.00 -3.53 5.17
CA ASP A 428 -31.39 -3.11 5.02
C ASP A 428 -31.50 -1.64 4.61
N ASP A 429 -30.70 -0.77 5.25
CA ASP A 429 -30.69 0.66 4.95
C ASP A 429 -30.17 0.94 3.53
N CYS A 430 -29.19 0.15 3.06
CA CYS A 430 -28.73 0.22 1.66
C CYS A 430 -29.87 -0.10 0.69
N LEU A 431 -30.66 -1.14 0.95
CA LEU A 431 -31.79 -1.52 0.11
C LEU A 431 -32.92 -0.49 0.14
N VAL A 432 -33.22 0.07 1.32
CA VAL A 432 -34.17 1.19 1.44
C VAL A 432 -33.71 2.35 0.56
N CYS A 433 -32.44 2.76 0.65
CA CYS A 433 -31.91 3.84 -0.17
C CYS A 433 -31.93 3.49 -1.66
N ALA A 434 -31.54 2.26 -2.03
CA ALA A 434 -31.55 1.80 -3.42
C ALA A 434 -32.96 1.90 -4.06
N ARG A 435 -34.00 1.50 -3.31
CA ARG A 435 -35.39 1.48 -3.78
C ARG A 435 -36.07 2.85 -3.84
N THR A 436 -35.48 3.89 -3.27
CA THR A 436 -36.04 5.25 -3.31
C THR A 436 -35.94 5.91 -4.68
N GLY A 437 -35.27 5.30 -5.66
CA GLY A 437 -35.20 5.82 -7.03
C GLY A 437 -34.34 7.08 -7.20
N THR A 438 -33.44 7.36 -6.24
CA THR A 438 -32.45 8.45 -6.37
C THR A 438 -31.42 8.17 -7.48
N SER A 439 -30.69 9.19 -7.91
CA SER A 439 -29.56 9.04 -8.85
C SER A 439 -28.49 8.06 -8.36
N ASP A 440 -28.41 7.80 -7.06
CA ASP A 440 -27.42 6.91 -6.44
C ASP A 440 -27.93 5.47 -6.26
N SER A 441 -29.12 5.15 -6.75
CA SER A 441 -29.76 3.83 -6.60
C SER A 441 -28.85 2.66 -6.97
N ALA A 442 -28.18 2.76 -8.13
CA ALA A 442 -27.24 1.73 -8.60
C ALA A 442 -26.06 1.53 -7.63
N SER A 443 -25.49 2.61 -7.08
CA SER A 443 -24.41 2.54 -6.09
C SER A 443 -24.87 1.91 -4.78
N TYR A 444 -26.10 2.19 -4.34
CA TYR A 444 -26.67 1.53 -3.15
C TYR A 444 -26.94 0.05 -3.36
N PHE A 445 -27.39 -0.37 -4.56
CA PHE A 445 -27.49 -1.79 -4.91
C PHE A 445 -26.12 -2.48 -4.92
N ALA A 446 -25.09 -1.83 -5.49
CA ALA A 446 -23.73 -2.36 -5.47
C ALA A 446 -23.20 -2.55 -4.04
N LEU A 447 -23.41 -1.57 -3.17
CA LEU A 447 -23.04 -1.66 -1.75
C LEU A 447 -23.84 -2.75 -1.02
N ALA A 448 -25.15 -2.85 -1.28
CA ALA A 448 -25.99 -3.89 -0.69
C ALA A 448 -25.55 -5.30 -1.12
N HIS A 449 -25.25 -5.50 -2.40
CA HIS A 449 -24.74 -6.77 -2.93
C HIS A 449 -23.40 -7.13 -2.29
N PHE A 450 -22.48 -6.17 -2.23
CA PHE A 450 -21.18 -6.34 -1.57
C PHE A 450 -21.33 -6.77 -0.10
N ARG A 451 -22.21 -6.11 0.68
CA ARG A 451 -22.45 -6.45 2.08
C ARG A 451 -23.14 -7.82 2.26
N ALA A 452 -24.06 -8.17 1.35
CA ALA A 452 -24.69 -9.49 1.36
C ALA A 452 -23.65 -10.60 1.12
N LEU A 453 -22.67 -10.36 0.25
CA LEU A 453 -21.55 -11.27 0.04
C LEU A 453 -20.64 -11.36 1.27
N GLU A 454 -20.31 -10.26 1.95
CA GLU A 454 -19.57 -10.30 3.23
C GLU A 454 -20.28 -11.21 4.24
N ALA A 455 -21.61 -11.08 4.38
CA ALA A 455 -22.40 -11.93 5.28
C ALA A 455 -22.38 -13.42 4.90
N VAL A 456 -22.32 -13.74 3.60
CA VAL A 456 -22.15 -15.13 3.14
C VAL A 456 -20.75 -15.64 3.46
N ILE A 457 -19.69 -14.85 3.26
CA ILE A 457 -18.32 -15.27 3.59
C ILE A 457 -18.18 -15.57 5.09
N GLU A 458 -18.80 -14.76 5.94
CA GLU A 458 -18.81 -14.99 7.39
C GLU A 458 -19.62 -16.24 7.81
N ARG A 459 -20.70 -16.56 7.08
CA ARG A 459 -21.60 -17.68 7.38
C ARG A 459 -21.99 -18.42 6.09
N PRO A 460 -21.08 -19.20 5.49
CA PRO A 460 -21.26 -19.75 4.13
C PRO A 460 -22.38 -20.79 4.02
N LEU A 461 -22.73 -21.45 5.14
CA LEU A 461 -23.78 -22.46 5.18
C LEU A 461 -25.18 -21.88 5.37
N ASP A 462 -25.33 -20.59 5.66
CA ASP A 462 -26.62 -19.95 5.85
C ASP A 462 -27.37 -19.80 4.51
N ALA A 463 -28.47 -20.53 4.33
CA ALA A 463 -29.26 -20.50 3.10
C ALA A 463 -29.99 -19.16 2.90
N GLY A 464 -30.33 -18.46 3.99
CA GLY A 464 -30.97 -17.16 3.94
C GLY A 464 -30.03 -16.09 3.39
N ASN A 465 -28.77 -16.10 3.84
CA ASN A 465 -27.75 -15.19 3.30
C ASN A 465 -27.51 -15.44 1.80
N ARG A 466 -27.46 -16.70 1.37
CA ARG A 466 -27.28 -17.07 -0.04
C ARG A 466 -28.43 -16.61 -0.93
N SER A 467 -29.68 -16.89 -0.53
CA SER A 467 -30.88 -16.43 -1.25
C SER A 467 -30.95 -14.90 -1.32
N ARG A 468 -30.46 -14.21 -0.30
CA ARG A 468 -30.44 -12.75 -0.27
C ARG A 468 -29.47 -12.14 -1.28
N VAL A 469 -28.31 -12.75 -1.52
CA VAL A 469 -27.36 -12.31 -2.56
C VAL A 469 -28.03 -12.34 -3.94
N GLU A 470 -28.68 -13.46 -4.28
CA GLU A 470 -29.39 -13.62 -5.56
C GLU A 470 -30.54 -12.63 -5.72
N THR A 471 -31.36 -12.46 -4.67
CA THR A 471 -32.48 -11.51 -4.69
C THR A 471 -32.01 -10.08 -4.96
N ILE A 472 -30.93 -9.65 -4.30
CA ILE A 472 -30.37 -8.30 -4.48
C ILE A 472 -29.79 -8.13 -5.88
N PHE A 473 -29.12 -9.17 -6.42
CA PHE A 473 -28.59 -9.16 -7.78
C PHE A 473 -29.71 -9.00 -8.82
N ASP A 474 -30.78 -9.80 -8.71
CA ASP A 474 -31.92 -9.75 -9.62
C ASP A 474 -32.63 -8.39 -9.56
N GLU A 475 -32.84 -7.86 -8.35
CA GLU A 475 -33.45 -6.56 -8.14
C GLU A 475 -32.60 -5.43 -8.74
N ALA A 476 -31.27 -5.47 -8.56
CA ALA A 476 -30.37 -4.48 -9.14
C ALA A 476 -30.47 -4.44 -10.68
N ASN A 477 -30.52 -5.61 -11.34
CA ASN A 477 -30.63 -5.71 -12.79
C ASN A 477 -32.02 -5.30 -13.34
N GLN A 478 -33.07 -5.38 -12.53
CA GLN A 478 -34.41 -4.93 -12.93
C GLN A 478 -34.56 -3.41 -12.85
N ASN A 479 -33.80 -2.74 -11.98
CA ASN A 479 -33.97 -1.31 -11.68
C ASN A 479 -33.00 -0.38 -12.41
N GLY A 480 -32.11 -0.88 -13.26
CA GLY A 480 -31.17 -0.05 -13.99
C GLY A 480 -30.31 -0.83 -14.97
N PRO A 481 -29.38 -0.14 -15.66
CA PRO A 481 -28.41 -0.79 -16.50
C PRO A 481 -27.53 -1.72 -15.64
N GLY A 482 -27.18 -2.89 -16.16
CA GLY A 482 -26.37 -3.85 -15.42
C GLY A 482 -25.03 -3.24 -14.95
N SER A 483 -24.60 -3.56 -13.73
CA SER A 483 -23.31 -3.11 -13.19
C SER A 483 -22.23 -4.16 -13.48
N LEU A 484 -21.07 -3.69 -13.93
CA LEU A 484 -19.88 -4.51 -14.16
C LEU A 484 -19.44 -5.19 -12.86
N VAL A 485 -19.36 -4.43 -11.77
CA VAL A 485 -18.86 -4.92 -10.48
C VAL A 485 -19.84 -5.86 -9.79
N ILE A 486 -21.14 -5.58 -9.85
CA ILE A 486 -22.16 -6.51 -9.33
C ILE A 486 -22.11 -7.84 -10.12
N THR A 487 -22.05 -7.77 -11.46
CA THR A 487 -21.95 -8.95 -12.34
C THR A 487 -20.68 -9.76 -12.06
N PHE A 488 -19.55 -9.08 -11.89
CA PHE A 488 -18.27 -9.72 -11.60
C PHE A 488 -18.25 -10.38 -10.22
N ASN A 489 -18.69 -9.67 -9.17
CA ASN A 489 -18.79 -10.20 -7.82
C ASN A 489 -19.75 -11.41 -7.77
N GLN A 490 -20.89 -11.34 -8.48
CA GLN A 490 -21.83 -12.45 -8.59
C GLN A 490 -21.19 -13.66 -9.27
N GLY A 491 -20.50 -13.47 -10.40
CA GLY A 491 -19.80 -14.57 -11.09
C GLY A 491 -18.76 -15.25 -10.21
N ARG A 492 -17.97 -14.47 -9.44
CA ARG A 492 -17.00 -15.01 -8.49
C ARG A 492 -17.64 -15.73 -7.30
N TYR A 493 -18.76 -15.20 -6.80
CA TYR A 493 -19.54 -15.86 -5.76
C TYR A 493 -20.10 -17.21 -6.22
N LEU A 494 -20.74 -17.26 -7.39
CA LEU A 494 -21.25 -18.51 -7.97
C LEU A 494 -20.12 -19.52 -8.20
N TRP A 495 -18.94 -19.05 -8.63
CA TRP A 495 -17.76 -19.90 -8.74
C TRP A 495 -17.36 -20.50 -7.39
N MET A 496 -17.37 -19.71 -6.31
CA MET A 496 -17.02 -20.14 -4.96
C MET A 496 -17.96 -21.23 -4.43
N ILE A 497 -19.26 -21.15 -4.73
CA ILE A 497 -20.25 -22.16 -4.32
C ILE A 497 -20.42 -23.32 -5.31
N ASP A 498 -19.47 -23.45 -6.24
CA ASP A 498 -19.41 -24.51 -7.27
C ASP A 498 -20.50 -24.47 -8.35
N ASP A 499 -21.25 -23.38 -8.48
CA ASP A 499 -22.10 -23.13 -9.65
C ASP A 499 -21.29 -22.57 -10.83
N LYS A 500 -20.51 -23.45 -11.46
CA LYS A 500 -19.64 -23.08 -12.59
C LYS A 500 -20.43 -22.62 -13.82
N LYS A 501 -21.63 -23.16 -14.03
CA LYS A 501 -22.48 -22.81 -15.19
C LYS A 501 -23.04 -21.40 -15.03
N GLY A 502 -23.59 -21.08 -13.87
CA GLY A 502 -24.06 -19.73 -13.55
C GLY A 502 -22.92 -18.71 -13.59
N ALA A 503 -21.79 -19.03 -12.97
CA ALA A 503 -20.60 -18.18 -13.03
C ALA A 503 -20.16 -17.87 -14.47
N ALA A 504 -20.10 -18.89 -15.34
CA ALA A 504 -19.73 -18.73 -16.74
C ALA A 504 -20.67 -17.82 -17.53
N THR A 505 -21.98 -17.82 -17.21
CA THR A 505 -22.95 -16.89 -17.81
C THR A 505 -22.58 -15.44 -17.52
N HIS A 506 -22.25 -15.11 -16.26
CA HIS A 506 -21.85 -13.74 -15.88
C HIS A 506 -20.51 -13.34 -16.48
N PHE A 507 -19.51 -14.23 -16.47
CA PHE A 507 -18.22 -13.93 -17.08
C PHE A 507 -18.31 -13.74 -18.60
N THR A 508 -19.18 -14.51 -19.27
CA THR A 508 -19.44 -14.32 -20.70
C THR A 508 -20.11 -12.98 -20.98
N ALA A 509 -21.06 -12.54 -20.14
CA ALA A 509 -21.66 -11.21 -20.28
C ALA A 509 -20.61 -10.08 -20.17
N ILE A 510 -19.65 -10.22 -19.25
CA ILE A 510 -18.53 -9.27 -19.08
C ILE A 510 -17.63 -9.28 -20.31
N ILE A 511 -17.27 -10.45 -20.84
CA ILE A 511 -16.33 -10.60 -21.97
C ILE A 511 -16.95 -10.12 -23.28
N SER A 512 -18.20 -10.50 -23.56
CA SER A 512 -18.83 -10.29 -24.87
C SER A 512 -19.39 -8.89 -25.07
N SER A 513 -19.72 -8.16 -24.01
CA SER A 513 -20.30 -6.80 -24.11
C SER A 513 -19.97 -5.93 -22.89
N PRO A 514 -18.68 -5.72 -22.55
CA PRO A 514 -18.27 -4.95 -21.38
C PRO A 514 -18.76 -3.49 -21.41
N GLU A 515 -19.02 -2.93 -22.60
CA GLU A 515 -19.54 -1.58 -22.81
C GLU A 515 -21.01 -1.41 -22.42
N ARG A 516 -21.77 -2.52 -22.29
CA ARG A 516 -23.18 -2.49 -21.85
C ARG A 516 -23.33 -2.47 -20.34
N LEU A 517 -22.23 -2.69 -19.60
CA LEU A 517 -22.20 -2.71 -18.16
C LEU A 517 -21.67 -1.37 -17.63
N ILE A 518 -22.40 -0.76 -16.71
CA ILE A 518 -21.98 0.45 -16.00
C ILE A 518 -20.84 0.10 -15.04
N TYR A 519 -19.85 0.98 -14.98
CA TYR A 519 -18.75 0.90 -14.04
C TYR A 519 -18.48 2.28 -13.46
N GLU A 520 -18.71 2.42 -12.16
CA GLU A 520 -18.52 3.65 -11.39
C GLU A 520 -17.28 3.49 -10.49
N PRO A 521 -16.06 3.74 -11.01
CA PRO A 521 -14.79 3.43 -10.33
C PRO A 521 -14.63 4.06 -8.94
N THR A 522 -15.33 5.15 -8.66
CA THR A 522 -15.23 5.89 -7.38
C THR A 522 -16.23 5.41 -6.33
N ARG A 523 -17.08 4.44 -6.66
CA ARG A 523 -18.17 3.95 -5.78
C ARG A 523 -18.32 2.44 -5.78
N ASP A 524 -17.98 1.77 -6.88
CA ASP A 524 -18.14 0.34 -7.03
C ASP A 524 -17.11 -0.43 -6.19
N LEU A 525 -17.60 -1.37 -5.37
CA LEU A 525 -16.79 -2.16 -4.45
C LEU A 525 -16.56 -3.57 -4.99
N LEU A 526 -15.32 -3.86 -5.36
CA LEU A 526 -14.89 -5.23 -5.70
C LEU A 526 -14.62 -6.04 -4.44
N MET A 527 -15.02 -7.32 -4.47
CA MET A 527 -14.70 -8.24 -3.40
C MET A 527 -13.23 -8.66 -3.46
N LEU A 528 -12.40 -8.20 -2.52
CA LEU A 528 -10.94 -8.41 -2.60
C LEU A 528 -10.47 -9.76 -2.08
N LYS A 529 -11.25 -10.41 -1.22
CA LYS A 529 -10.89 -11.67 -0.57
C LYS A 529 -12.07 -12.63 -0.63
N LEU A 530 -12.07 -13.50 -1.63
CA LEU A 530 -12.98 -14.64 -1.71
C LEU A 530 -12.25 -15.97 -1.48
N PHE A 531 -10.97 -16.00 -1.81
CA PHE A 531 -10.14 -17.20 -1.75
C PHE A 531 -8.84 -16.91 -1.00
N ASP A 532 -8.19 -17.97 -0.50
CA ASP A 532 -6.83 -17.85 0.02
C ASP A 532 -5.87 -17.32 -1.06
N ALA A 533 -4.74 -16.75 -0.66
CA ALA A 533 -3.78 -16.12 -1.57
C ALA A 533 -3.33 -17.05 -2.72
N ALA A 534 -3.22 -18.36 -2.47
CA ALA A 534 -2.85 -19.35 -3.47
C ALA A 534 -4.00 -19.72 -4.42
N ALA A 535 -5.25 -19.41 -4.09
CA ALA A 535 -6.44 -19.70 -4.89
C ALA A 535 -7.06 -18.42 -5.50
N GLU A 536 -6.61 -17.24 -5.09
CA GLU A 536 -7.08 -15.98 -5.65
C GLU A 536 -6.76 -15.87 -7.14
N MET A 537 -7.74 -15.35 -7.88
CA MET A 537 -7.74 -15.22 -9.34
C MET A 537 -7.76 -13.75 -9.78
N PHE A 538 -7.93 -12.83 -8.85
CA PHE A 538 -7.96 -11.39 -9.09
C PHE A 538 -6.65 -10.70 -8.63
N PRO A 539 -5.91 -10.03 -9.53
CA PRO A 539 -4.70 -9.29 -9.18
C PRO A 539 -5.05 -7.94 -8.54
N ALA A 540 -5.42 -7.98 -7.26
CA ALA A 540 -5.98 -6.84 -6.55
C ALA A 540 -5.04 -5.63 -6.46
N GLN A 541 -3.72 -5.82 -6.25
CA GLN A 541 -2.79 -4.67 -6.25
C GLN A 541 -2.84 -3.95 -7.60
N ASP A 542 -2.69 -4.70 -8.69
CA ASP A 542 -2.61 -4.15 -10.03
C ASP A 542 -3.89 -3.41 -10.42
N TYR A 543 -5.05 -3.95 -10.03
CA TYR A 543 -6.33 -3.27 -10.22
C TYR A 543 -6.37 -1.90 -9.53
N PHE A 544 -5.98 -1.81 -8.26
CA PHE A 544 -6.07 -0.55 -7.51
C PHE A 544 -5.05 0.48 -7.99
N MET A 545 -3.85 0.04 -8.34
CA MET A 545 -2.85 0.91 -8.95
C MET A 545 -3.34 1.45 -10.30
N ALA A 546 -3.89 0.58 -11.16
CA ALA A 546 -4.47 0.99 -12.44
C ALA A 546 -5.67 1.93 -12.26
N LEU A 547 -6.52 1.68 -11.26
CA LEU A 547 -7.67 2.51 -10.94
C LEU A 547 -7.24 3.92 -10.52
N ALA A 548 -6.32 4.02 -9.57
CA ALA A 548 -5.81 5.28 -9.09
C ALA A 548 -5.12 6.06 -10.23
N GLU A 549 -4.31 5.39 -11.05
CA GLU A 549 -3.62 6.02 -12.18
C GLU A 549 -4.58 6.50 -13.26
N ASP A 550 -5.56 5.68 -13.66
CA ASP A 550 -6.54 6.11 -14.66
C ASP A 550 -7.36 7.32 -14.18
N LEU A 551 -7.75 7.36 -12.90
CA LEU A 551 -8.46 8.50 -12.32
C LEU A 551 -7.56 9.75 -12.21
N THR A 552 -6.29 9.57 -11.80
CA THR A 552 -5.28 10.64 -11.75
C THR A 552 -5.09 11.28 -13.13
N LEU A 553 -5.13 10.47 -14.19
CA LEU A 553 -5.02 10.92 -15.59
C LEU A 553 -6.36 11.39 -16.19
N GLY A 554 -7.44 11.43 -15.42
CA GLY A 554 -8.76 11.84 -15.89
C GLY A 554 -9.40 10.91 -16.93
N LYS A 555 -8.96 9.64 -17.02
CA LYS A 555 -9.50 8.66 -17.96
C LYS A 555 -10.86 8.17 -17.49
N ILE A 556 -11.91 8.70 -18.11
CA ILE A 556 -13.31 8.36 -17.84
C ILE A 556 -13.51 6.84 -17.93
N GLY A 557 -14.12 6.26 -16.89
CA GLY A 557 -14.45 4.83 -16.82
C GLY A 557 -13.29 3.89 -16.48
N ALA A 558 -12.11 4.43 -16.13
CA ALA A 558 -10.93 3.68 -15.67
C ALA A 558 -10.62 2.42 -16.53
N PRO A 559 -10.27 2.60 -17.82
CA PRO A 559 -10.19 1.51 -18.80
C PRO A 559 -9.16 0.43 -18.45
N THR A 560 -8.02 0.80 -17.84
CA THR A 560 -6.98 -0.13 -17.44
C THR A 560 -7.47 -1.02 -16.29
N ALA A 561 -8.10 -0.41 -15.28
CA ALA A 561 -8.72 -1.14 -14.18
C ALA A 561 -9.86 -2.06 -14.69
N LYS A 562 -10.66 -1.57 -15.63
CA LYS A 562 -11.72 -2.34 -16.30
C LYS A 562 -11.16 -3.56 -17.06
N ASN A 563 -10.05 -3.39 -17.78
CA ASN A 563 -9.39 -4.50 -18.50
C ASN A 563 -8.93 -5.60 -17.55
N ILE A 564 -8.48 -5.26 -16.34
CA ILE A 564 -8.09 -6.26 -15.33
C ILE A 564 -9.31 -7.09 -14.89
N ILE A 565 -10.48 -6.47 -14.71
CA ILE A 565 -11.74 -7.20 -14.42
C ILE A 565 -12.07 -8.18 -15.56
N ILE A 566 -11.97 -7.73 -16.81
CA ILE A 566 -12.26 -8.55 -18.00
C ILE A 566 -11.24 -9.69 -18.14
N ALA A 567 -9.94 -9.42 -17.93
CA ALA A 567 -8.89 -10.42 -17.92
C ALA A 567 -9.14 -11.49 -16.85
N THR A 568 -9.60 -11.09 -15.66
CA THR A 568 -9.98 -12.05 -14.62
C THR A 568 -11.19 -12.89 -15.03
N ALA A 569 -12.20 -12.31 -15.69
CA ALA A 569 -13.33 -13.08 -16.24
C ALA A 569 -12.87 -14.13 -17.26
N HIS A 570 -11.97 -13.76 -18.18
CA HIS A 570 -11.32 -14.71 -19.09
C HIS A 570 -10.57 -15.81 -18.33
N THR A 571 -9.88 -15.45 -17.26
CA THR A 571 -9.13 -16.41 -16.45
C THR A 571 -10.04 -17.46 -15.80
N TYR A 572 -11.20 -17.06 -15.28
CA TYR A 572 -12.21 -18.01 -14.77
C TYR A 572 -12.77 -18.91 -15.87
N MET A 573 -13.08 -18.36 -17.04
CA MET A 573 -13.54 -19.13 -18.20
C MET A 573 -12.48 -20.15 -18.64
N GLY A 574 -11.22 -19.73 -18.71
CA GLY A 574 -10.08 -20.59 -19.01
C GLY A 574 -9.95 -21.73 -18.00
N LEU A 575 -10.00 -21.43 -16.71
CA LEU A 575 -9.97 -22.45 -15.65
C LEU A 575 -11.12 -23.46 -15.80
N GLY A 576 -12.34 -22.99 -16.08
CA GLY A 576 -13.50 -23.87 -16.30
C GLY A 576 -13.29 -24.84 -17.45
N LYS A 577 -12.73 -24.36 -18.57
CA LYS A 577 -12.39 -25.21 -19.73
C LYS A 577 -11.31 -26.24 -19.41
N LEU A 578 -10.27 -25.83 -18.70
CA LEU A 578 -9.21 -26.75 -18.25
C LEU A 578 -9.75 -27.85 -17.33
N GLN A 579 -10.68 -27.52 -16.43
CA GLN A 579 -11.33 -28.51 -15.53
C GLN A 579 -12.20 -29.52 -16.29
N THR A 580 -12.69 -29.16 -17.48
CA THR A 580 -13.41 -30.06 -18.39
C THR A 580 -12.52 -30.69 -19.47
N GLU A 581 -11.20 -30.66 -19.28
CA GLU A 581 -10.19 -31.22 -20.20
C GLU A 581 -10.15 -30.59 -21.60
N ASP A 582 -10.80 -29.43 -21.80
CA ASP A 582 -10.74 -28.65 -23.05
C ASP A 582 -9.53 -27.71 -23.02
N LEU A 583 -8.34 -28.30 -23.17
CA LEU A 583 -7.07 -27.58 -23.11
C LEU A 583 -6.95 -26.45 -24.14
N PRO A 584 -7.33 -26.62 -25.43
CA PRO A 584 -7.23 -25.55 -26.42
C PRO A 584 -8.10 -24.33 -26.10
N ALA A 585 -9.37 -24.54 -25.72
CA ALA A 585 -10.24 -23.42 -25.34
C ALA A 585 -9.79 -22.76 -24.03
N GLY A 586 -9.27 -23.56 -23.09
CA GLY A 586 -8.67 -23.06 -21.86
C GLY A 586 -7.48 -22.14 -22.13
N LEU A 587 -6.53 -22.57 -22.97
CA LEU A 587 -5.38 -21.77 -23.38
C LEU A 587 -5.79 -20.48 -24.09
N MET A 588 -6.75 -20.55 -25.03
CA MET A 588 -7.26 -19.37 -25.74
C MET A 588 -7.74 -18.27 -24.78
N HIS A 589 -8.52 -18.63 -23.76
CA HIS A 589 -8.98 -17.65 -22.77
C HIS A 589 -7.84 -17.11 -21.89
N LEU A 590 -6.87 -17.94 -21.54
CA LEU A 590 -5.72 -17.49 -20.75
C LEU A 590 -4.81 -16.56 -21.54
N ASP A 591 -4.62 -16.81 -22.83
CA ASP A 591 -3.90 -15.91 -23.74
C ASP A 591 -4.63 -14.57 -23.86
N GLN A 592 -5.95 -14.58 -24.06
CA GLN A 592 -6.77 -13.36 -24.06
C GLN A 592 -6.65 -12.55 -22.75
N ALA A 593 -6.59 -13.22 -21.60
CA ALA A 593 -6.39 -12.56 -20.32
C ALA A 593 -5.02 -11.86 -20.25
N LEU A 594 -3.96 -12.50 -20.75
CA LEU A 594 -2.61 -11.95 -20.76
C LEU A 594 -2.40 -10.88 -21.85
N GLU A 595 -3.16 -10.92 -22.94
CA GLU A 595 -3.21 -9.84 -23.93
C GLU A 595 -3.84 -8.57 -23.35
N LEU A 596 -4.91 -8.72 -22.54
CA LEU A 596 -5.55 -7.61 -21.85
C LEU A 596 -4.70 -7.05 -20.70
N PHE A 597 -3.99 -7.93 -19.98
CA PHE A 597 -3.10 -7.54 -18.90
C PHE A 597 -1.98 -8.59 -18.73
N ALA A 598 -0.79 -8.28 -19.24
CA ALA A 598 0.35 -9.22 -19.25
C ALA A 598 0.72 -9.70 -17.85
N ASP A 599 0.66 -8.81 -16.85
CA ASP A 599 1.01 -9.08 -15.46
C ASP A 599 -0.07 -9.85 -14.67
N HIS A 600 -1.10 -10.39 -15.34
CA HIS A 600 -2.18 -11.15 -14.71
C HIS A 600 -1.68 -12.50 -14.16
N PHE A 601 -1.04 -12.48 -12.98
CA PHE A 601 -0.33 -13.63 -12.41
C PHE A 601 -1.18 -14.92 -12.29
N PRO A 602 -2.51 -14.88 -12.01
CA PRO A 602 -3.32 -16.10 -12.00
C PRO A 602 -3.46 -16.73 -13.38
N ALA A 603 -3.52 -15.91 -14.43
CA ALA A 603 -3.61 -16.38 -15.82
C ALA A 603 -2.27 -16.99 -16.25
N ALA A 604 -1.15 -16.30 -15.97
CA ALA A 604 0.19 -16.80 -16.28
C ALA A 604 0.45 -18.17 -15.61
N ARG A 605 0.08 -18.30 -14.33
CA ARG A 605 0.17 -19.57 -13.58
C ARG A 605 -0.64 -20.70 -14.22
N LEU A 606 -1.90 -20.45 -14.59
CA LEU A 606 -2.74 -21.47 -15.21
C LEU A 606 -2.26 -21.82 -16.61
N ARG A 607 -1.80 -20.82 -17.37
CA ARG A 607 -1.26 -21.01 -18.72
C ARG A 607 -0.07 -21.95 -18.69
N PHE A 608 0.88 -21.76 -17.77
CA PHE A 608 2.01 -22.68 -17.61
C PHE A 608 1.54 -24.14 -17.39
N LYS A 609 0.62 -24.36 -16.45
CA LYS A 609 0.08 -25.70 -16.19
C LYS A 609 -0.61 -26.29 -17.42
N ALA A 610 -1.36 -25.49 -18.17
CA ALA A 610 -2.03 -25.90 -19.39
C ALA A 610 -1.05 -26.23 -20.52
N CYS A 611 0.00 -25.42 -20.75
CA CYS A 611 1.06 -25.72 -21.71
C CYS A 611 1.77 -27.03 -21.38
N TYR A 612 2.08 -27.27 -20.10
CA TYR A 612 2.68 -28.53 -19.64
C TYR A 612 1.75 -29.73 -19.90
N ALA A 613 0.46 -29.61 -19.54
CA ALA A 613 -0.53 -30.65 -19.77
C ALA A 613 -0.74 -30.95 -21.27
N ASN A 614 -0.73 -29.90 -22.10
CA ASN A 614 -0.86 -29.99 -23.56
C ASN A 614 0.42 -30.50 -24.25
N LYS A 615 1.51 -30.76 -23.49
CA LYS A 615 2.81 -31.18 -24.01
C LYS A 615 3.35 -30.22 -25.08
N ALA A 616 3.18 -28.92 -24.86
CA ALA A 616 3.73 -27.88 -25.72
C ALA A 616 5.26 -28.01 -25.87
N PRO A 617 5.87 -27.42 -26.91
CA PRO A 617 7.31 -27.41 -27.07
C PRO A 617 8.03 -26.81 -25.85
N TYR A 618 9.23 -27.33 -25.54
CA TYR A 618 10.02 -26.88 -24.39
C TYR A 618 10.13 -25.34 -24.26
N PRO A 619 10.47 -24.57 -25.32
CA PRO A 619 10.60 -23.12 -25.20
C PRO A 619 9.32 -22.43 -24.75
N GLU A 620 8.16 -22.96 -25.13
CA GLU A 620 6.86 -22.38 -24.76
C GLU A 620 6.53 -22.66 -23.29
N ILE A 621 6.76 -23.89 -22.82
CA ILE A 621 6.55 -24.26 -21.41
C ILE A 621 7.52 -23.48 -20.51
N ALA A 622 8.79 -23.38 -20.90
CA ALA A 622 9.82 -22.64 -20.18
C ALA A 622 9.47 -21.15 -20.08
N ALA A 623 9.07 -20.51 -21.19
CA ALA A 623 8.65 -19.10 -21.17
C ALA A 623 7.41 -18.88 -20.31
N ALA A 624 6.43 -19.79 -20.35
CA ALA A 624 5.24 -19.70 -19.52
C ALA A 624 5.56 -19.85 -18.02
N PHE A 625 6.50 -20.73 -17.66
CA PHE A 625 6.99 -20.87 -16.30
C PHE A 625 7.68 -19.59 -15.81
N ASP A 626 8.63 -19.09 -16.61
CA ASP A 626 9.39 -17.88 -16.28
C ASP A 626 8.44 -16.69 -16.11
N HIS A 627 7.45 -16.53 -17.00
CA HIS A 627 6.42 -15.51 -16.87
C HIS A 627 5.60 -15.66 -15.58
N ALA A 628 5.10 -16.86 -15.27
CA ALA A 628 4.28 -17.10 -14.08
C ALA A 628 5.02 -16.79 -12.77
N VAL A 629 6.28 -17.25 -12.65
CA VAL A 629 7.10 -17.00 -11.46
C VAL A 629 7.52 -15.53 -11.41
N ASN A 630 7.87 -14.91 -12.54
CA ASN A 630 8.20 -13.50 -12.55
C ASN A 630 7.01 -12.62 -12.17
N CYS A 631 5.77 -12.91 -12.60
CA CYS A 631 4.61 -12.14 -12.16
C CYS A 631 4.37 -12.24 -10.65
N TYR A 632 4.45 -13.44 -10.06
CA TYR A 632 4.25 -13.64 -8.62
C TYR A 632 5.03 -14.85 -8.08
N PRO A 633 6.28 -14.68 -7.62
CA PRO A 633 7.18 -15.79 -7.29
C PRO A 633 6.68 -16.81 -6.26
N PRO A 634 5.86 -16.45 -5.26
CA PRO A 634 5.33 -17.44 -4.31
C PRO A 634 4.58 -18.61 -4.96
N VAL A 635 4.10 -18.50 -6.21
CA VAL A 635 3.49 -19.63 -6.93
C VAL A 635 4.48 -20.76 -7.25
N MET A 636 5.80 -20.48 -7.21
CA MET A 636 6.85 -21.44 -7.56
C MET A 636 6.70 -22.77 -6.82
N THR A 637 6.37 -22.76 -5.52
CA THR A 637 6.17 -23.98 -4.72
C THR A 637 5.18 -24.97 -5.37
N ASN A 638 4.11 -24.46 -5.99
CA ASN A 638 3.07 -25.27 -6.63
C ASN A 638 3.38 -25.58 -8.10
N LEU A 639 4.35 -24.90 -8.70
CA LEU A 639 4.75 -25.07 -10.10
C LEU A 639 6.02 -25.92 -10.25
N LEU A 640 6.81 -26.03 -9.17
CA LEU A 640 8.14 -26.65 -9.17
C LEU A 640 8.20 -28.06 -9.76
N PRO A 641 7.27 -29.00 -9.45
CA PRO A 641 7.34 -30.35 -10.02
C PRO A 641 7.24 -30.38 -11.55
N TYR A 642 6.38 -29.52 -12.09
CA TYR A 642 6.14 -29.43 -13.54
C TYR A 642 7.35 -28.78 -14.23
N ALA A 643 7.95 -27.77 -13.60
CA ALA A 643 9.15 -27.11 -14.10
C ALA A 643 10.34 -28.08 -14.14
N ILE A 644 10.62 -28.78 -13.04
CA ILE A 644 11.66 -29.82 -12.98
C ILE A 644 11.44 -30.89 -14.05
N SER A 645 10.21 -31.39 -14.18
CA SER A 645 9.89 -32.38 -15.21
C SER A 645 10.12 -31.85 -16.63
N THR A 646 9.95 -30.54 -16.86
CA THR A 646 10.15 -29.91 -18.16
C THR A 646 11.64 -29.84 -18.49
N GLU A 647 12.45 -29.38 -17.53
CA GLU A 647 13.91 -29.30 -17.68
C GLU A 647 14.53 -30.69 -17.90
N LEU A 648 14.10 -31.69 -17.13
CA LEU A 648 14.59 -33.07 -17.28
C LEU A 648 14.25 -33.67 -18.65
N ARG A 649 13.05 -33.42 -19.19
CA ARG A 649 12.67 -33.87 -20.55
C ARG A 649 13.52 -33.21 -21.64
N ALA A 650 14.06 -32.03 -21.37
CA ALA A 650 14.98 -31.31 -22.25
C ALA A 650 16.46 -31.62 -21.96
N ASN A 651 16.77 -32.60 -21.11
CA ASN A 651 18.12 -32.96 -20.65
C ASN A 651 18.87 -31.79 -19.96
N ARG A 652 18.16 -30.93 -19.24
CA ARG A 652 18.69 -29.78 -18.50
C ARG A 652 18.71 -30.03 -16.99
N GLN A 653 19.47 -31.03 -16.55
CA GLN A 653 19.51 -31.43 -15.14
C GLN A 653 20.07 -30.33 -14.22
N GLU A 654 21.05 -29.57 -14.68
CA GLU A 654 21.62 -28.44 -13.93
C GLU A 654 20.58 -27.34 -13.67
N GLU A 655 19.74 -27.03 -14.67
CA GLU A 655 18.65 -26.06 -14.51
C GLU A 655 17.59 -26.56 -13.51
N ALA A 656 17.25 -27.86 -13.57
CA ALA A 656 16.35 -28.46 -12.58
C ALA A 656 16.92 -28.32 -11.15
N LEU A 657 18.22 -28.56 -10.97
CA LEU A 657 18.89 -28.38 -9.67
C LEU A 657 18.88 -26.91 -9.22
N GLU A 658 19.14 -25.96 -10.12
CA GLU A 658 19.10 -24.52 -9.79
C GLU A 658 17.70 -24.04 -9.37
N LEU A 659 16.63 -24.57 -9.98
CA LEU A 659 15.26 -24.30 -9.53
C LEU A 659 15.02 -24.82 -8.11
N ILE A 660 15.50 -26.02 -7.79
CA ILE A 660 15.36 -26.61 -6.45
C ILE A 660 16.18 -25.83 -5.43
N LYS A 661 17.41 -25.44 -5.75
CA LYS A 661 18.24 -24.58 -4.89
C LYS A 661 17.54 -23.26 -4.59
N THR A 662 16.97 -22.61 -5.62
CA THR A 662 16.22 -21.36 -5.49
C THR A 662 15.03 -21.53 -4.53
N TRP A 663 14.22 -22.58 -4.73
CA TRP A 663 13.10 -22.89 -3.85
C TRP A 663 13.54 -23.20 -2.42
N ALA A 664 14.62 -23.98 -2.23
CA ALA A 664 15.15 -24.35 -0.93
C ALA A 664 15.60 -23.13 -0.12
N TYR A 665 16.27 -22.16 -0.74
CA TYR A 665 16.59 -20.89 -0.08
C TYR A 665 15.35 -20.12 0.34
N PHE A 666 14.38 -19.97 -0.56
CA PHE A 666 13.14 -19.27 -0.28
C PHE A 666 12.41 -19.89 0.93
N ILE A 667 12.16 -21.19 0.92
CA ILE A 667 11.33 -21.84 1.94
C ILE A 667 12.02 -21.95 3.31
N THR A 668 13.35 -22.05 3.35
CA THR A 668 14.11 -22.16 4.61
C THR A 668 14.39 -20.81 5.27
N ARG A 669 14.38 -19.71 4.51
CA ARG A 669 14.54 -18.34 5.04
C ARG A 669 13.21 -17.65 5.37
N CYS A 670 12.09 -18.22 4.93
CA CYS A 670 10.75 -17.68 5.17
C CYS A 670 9.99 -18.48 6.23
N THR A 671 9.39 -17.75 7.17
CA THR A 671 8.48 -18.30 8.20
C THR A 671 7.14 -17.60 8.12
N TRP A 672 6.05 -18.30 8.46
CA TRP A 672 4.70 -17.73 8.49
C TRP A 672 4.19 -17.63 9.93
N GLN A 673 3.34 -16.65 10.18
CA GLN A 673 2.71 -16.46 11.47
C GLN A 673 1.69 -17.58 11.78
N ASP A 674 1.69 -18.04 13.03
CA ASP A 674 0.64 -18.88 13.65
C ASP A 674 0.25 -20.14 12.86
N GLY A 675 1.22 -20.89 12.31
CA GLY A 675 0.96 -22.15 11.61
C GLY A 675 0.25 -21.98 10.25
N LYS A 676 0.11 -20.75 9.74
CA LYS A 676 -0.47 -20.45 8.43
C LYS A 676 0.52 -20.64 7.28
N GLU A 677 1.40 -21.62 7.42
CA GLU A 677 2.31 -21.98 6.34
C GLU A 677 1.49 -22.53 5.17
N PRO A 678 1.76 -22.09 3.93
CA PRO A 678 1.11 -22.69 2.78
C PRO A 678 1.47 -24.17 2.73
N GLU A 679 0.46 -25.02 2.56
CA GLU A 679 0.68 -26.45 2.37
C GLU A 679 1.60 -26.66 1.16
N ILE A 680 2.70 -27.38 1.37
CA ILE A 680 3.61 -27.78 0.31
C ILE A 680 3.09 -29.11 -0.23
N PRO A 681 2.70 -29.20 -1.52
CA PRO A 681 2.20 -30.45 -2.08
C PRO A 681 3.25 -31.57 -1.97
N GLU A 682 2.83 -32.79 -1.63
CA GLU A 682 3.72 -33.96 -1.57
C GLU A 682 4.47 -34.20 -2.89
N VAL A 683 3.85 -33.89 -4.03
CA VAL A 683 4.51 -33.95 -5.34
C VAL A 683 5.71 -33.00 -5.43
N THR A 684 5.68 -31.85 -4.75
CA THR A 684 6.80 -30.92 -4.63
C THR A 684 7.90 -31.52 -3.78
N PHE A 685 7.58 -32.06 -2.60
CA PHE A 685 8.58 -32.73 -1.76
C PHE A 685 9.23 -33.91 -2.47
N LYS A 686 8.46 -34.73 -3.19
CA LYS A 686 8.98 -35.84 -3.99
C LYS A 686 9.99 -35.38 -5.04
N SER A 687 9.69 -34.29 -5.76
CA SER A 687 10.62 -33.71 -6.74
C SER A 687 11.89 -33.16 -6.09
N VAL A 688 11.78 -32.54 -4.92
CA VAL A 688 12.94 -32.01 -4.17
C VAL A 688 13.81 -33.14 -3.61
N ARG A 689 13.19 -34.18 -3.02
CA ARG A 689 13.89 -35.37 -2.51
C ARG A 689 14.75 -36.05 -3.58
N ALA A 690 14.29 -36.08 -4.82
CA ALA A 690 15.03 -36.68 -5.94
C ALA A 690 16.38 -35.99 -6.22
N PHE A 691 16.56 -34.74 -5.80
CA PHE A 691 17.79 -33.96 -5.94
C PHE A 691 18.43 -33.61 -4.58
N TYR A 692 17.91 -34.16 -3.47
CA TYR A 692 18.34 -33.73 -2.13
C TYR A 692 19.84 -33.92 -1.90
N LEU A 693 20.39 -35.04 -2.37
CA LEU A 693 21.82 -35.35 -2.27
C LEU A 693 22.69 -34.49 -3.19
N ASP A 694 22.10 -33.87 -4.22
CA ASP A 694 22.79 -32.96 -5.15
C ASP A 694 22.77 -31.51 -4.64
N LEU A 695 22.00 -31.22 -3.59
CA LEU A 695 21.98 -29.90 -2.97
C LEU A 695 23.25 -29.66 -2.14
N PRO A 696 23.73 -28.40 -2.03
CA PRO A 696 24.74 -28.04 -1.06
C PRO A 696 24.36 -28.45 0.39
N ASP A 697 25.34 -28.91 1.17
CA ASP A 697 25.16 -29.42 2.54
C ASP A 697 24.38 -28.48 3.47
N HIS A 698 24.59 -27.17 3.32
CA HIS A 698 23.88 -26.18 4.15
C HIS A 698 22.38 -26.12 3.83
N LEU A 699 21.98 -26.33 2.56
CA LEU A 699 20.57 -26.40 2.17
C LEU A 699 19.94 -27.71 2.61
N GLN A 700 20.68 -28.82 2.50
CA GLN A 700 20.24 -30.11 3.04
C GLN A 700 19.93 -29.98 4.53
N THR A 701 20.89 -29.44 5.30
CA THR A 701 20.74 -29.21 6.75
C THR A 701 19.57 -28.29 7.07
N ALA A 702 19.40 -27.19 6.31
CA ALA A 702 18.31 -26.24 6.53
C ALA A 702 16.94 -26.86 6.24
N LEU A 703 16.81 -27.63 5.15
CA LEU A 703 15.59 -28.35 4.81
C LEU A 703 15.25 -29.42 5.84
N ALA A 704 16.21 -30.24 6.26
CA ALA A 704 16.00 -31.26 7.28
C ALA A 704 15.63 -30.67 8.65
N LYS A 705 16.20 -29.51 9.00
CA LYS A 705 15.81 -28.78 10.22
C LYS A 705 14.38 -28.24 10.12
N ARG A 706 13.98 -27.74 8.96
CA ARG A 706 12.67 -27.11 8.75
C ARG A 706 11.55 -28.13 8.56
N PHE A 707 11.81 -29.20 7.84
CA PHE A 707 10.88 -30.25 7.46
C PHE A 707 11.45 -31.63 7.84
N PRO A 708 11.63 -31.91 9.15
CA PRO A 708 12.28 -33.14 9.60
C PRO A 708 11.57 -34.41 9.14
N ALA A 709 10.23 -34.40 9.07
CA ALA A 709 9.44 -35.53 8.60
C ALA A 709 9.76 -35.94 7.15
N GLU A 710 10.17 -34.97 6.33
CA GLU A 710 10.35 -35.14 4.88
C GLU A 710 11.77 -35.55 4.48
N PHE A 711 12.77 -35.29 5.34
CA PHE A 711 14.20 -35.42 5.01
C PHE A 711 15.06 -36.13 6.07
N LEU A 712 14.54 -36.46 7.27
CA LEU A 712 15.26 -37.25 8.28
C LEU A 712 14.88 -38.75 8.28
N THR A 713 14.00 -39.17 7.37
CA THR A 713 13.51 -40.55 7.23
C THR A 713 14.13 -41.31 6.04
N THR A 714 15.08 -40.71 5.32
CA THR A 714 15.81 -41.32 4.20
C THR A 714 17.23 -41.69 4.55
#